data_AF-A0A0S6W0I6-F1
#
_entry.id   AF-A0A0S6W0I6-F1
#
_cell.length_a   1.000
_cell.length_b   1.000
_cell.length_c   1.000
_cell.angle_alpha   90.00
_cell.angle_beta   90.00
_cell.angle_gamma   90.00
#
_symmetry.space_group_name_H-M   'P 1'
#
loop_
_entity.id
_entity.type
_entity.pdbx_description
1 polymer ?
#
loop_
_entity_poly.entity_id
_entity_poly.type
_entity_poly.pdbx_seq_one_letter_code
_entity_poly.pdbx_strand_id
1 'polypeptide(L)'
;MKRLAAELAKRTRFLCDEIIPSALRDDSKQQNELVGFYDAFKTYLNSNLSEQDFADLYSQTIAYGLFAARTRAESGFNRKLAYDYIPRTIGVLRDLFRFVSLGDLPKQMEWMLDDISDLLAIADVKQLLHQYFYEGKGADPIIHFYETFLAAYDPDTRERRGVYYTPDPVVSYIVRSLHHILKQTFQRPYGLADDAVTVLDPAAGTLTFMAEAAKMAVQEYRTHCGSGAVSEFIRQHILRHFYAFELMMAPYAVGHLKMAFLLEELGYSLEETDRFQLYLTNTLEMEELQQITLPGMKSLSEESHVAHEIKARQNILVILGNPPYSGQSSNTGTWITNSIKQGETLIEGVKDDGYYAVDGKPLNEKNPKWLLNDYVKFLRFAQCKIEQTGYGVVGMITDHSYLENPTFRGMRRSLMRSFDEIYLFDLHGNSLKKETCPDGSNDENVFDIRQGTAIVFLIKKTKSEASQECAVYHADLWGLRDTIKYPQLLEKSIATTQWRQIFPQPDMYLFAPRDDRLQAAYQKNPRLSDIFQQSSVGVATARDNLTLQWSPEEVWTTVLNFSKMDPELARVAYDLGEDARDWKVKLAQQDLLDSGLHKEQIIPLFYRPFDMRFTYYTGKSRGFHCMPRGDIMRHIIPLFYRPFDMRFTYYTGKSRGFHCRPREEVMRHIINEANLCLIFTRSTTANKPFTHAFCTEHGIIARFFPDASCVPYFAPLYVYPEKDLFNHKEQLKNRVSNLNPLVVQKLSETYKRAIDDEQIFYYIYAILYSEEYRAKYAKLLQSDYPRILFTRHVELFNLIAGFGKLLVELHLLASTELDPPLAKFQGAGNNRVEEVKYDPQKQLISINAFQYFAPISQDVWEFEIGGYQVCQKWLKDRKGRQLAFDDIKTYYWIMTALCKTKEIQQKIDEQFAAIEEHVIEFT
;
A
#
# COMPACT_ATOMS: atom_id res chain seq x y z
N MET A 1 -20.02 -7.71 30.76
CA MET A 1 -18.73 -7.87 30.05
C MET A 1 -18.03 -6.55 29.75
N LYS A 2 -18.60 -5.62 28.96
CA LYS A 2 -17.98 -4.31 28.61
C LYS A 2 -17.46 -3.49 29.79
N ARG A 3 -18.23 -3.38 30.87
CA ARG A 3 -17.82 -2.65 32.08
C ARG A 3 -16.60 -3.28 32.76
N LEU A 4 -16.55 -4.61 32.86
CA LEU A 4 -15.41 -5.33 33.44
C LEU A 4 -14.15 -5.11 32.60
N ALA A 5 -14.25 -5.24 31.28
CA ALA A 5 -13.14 -5.01 30.36
C ALA A 5 -12.60 -3.58 30.46
N ALA A 6 -13.46 -2.56 30.54
CA ALA A 6 -13.05 -1.17 30.70
C ALA A 6 -12.37 -0.89 32.04
N GLU A 7 -12.88 -1.45 33.14
CA GLU A 7 -12.30 -1.28 34.47
C GLU A 7 -10.97 -2.04 34.64
N LEU A 8 -10.85 -3.21 34.02
CA LEU A 8 -9.61 -3.97 33.95
C LEU A 8 -8.57 -3.21 33.12
N ALA A 9 -8.96 -2.69 31.95
CA ALA A 9 -8.08 -1.92 31.07
C ALA A 9 -7.49 -0.68 31.75
N LYS A 10 -8.30 0.09 32.48
CA LYS A 10 -7.81 1.27 33.23
C LYS A 10 -6.72 0.89 34.23
N ARG A 11 -6.95 -0.19 34.98
CA ARG A 11 -6.02 -0.70 35.99
C ARG A 11 -4.73 -1.21 35.37
N THR A 12 -4.84 -2.00 34.30
CA THR A 12 -3.68 -2.48 33.55
C THR A 12 -2.87 -1.33 32.96
N ARG A 13 -3.52 -0.26 32.47
CA ARG A 13 -2.83 0.90 31.92
C ARG A 13 -2.03 1.64 32.99
N PHE A 14 -2.61 1.82 34.17
CA PHE A 14 -1.89 2.41 35.30
C PHE A 14 -0.69 1.56 35.75
N LEU A 15 -0.84 0.23 35.74
CA LEU A 15 0.27 -0.70 36.00
C LEU A 15 1.40 -0.52 34.96
N CYS A 16 1.04 -0.42 33.67
CA CYS A 16 1.95 -0.26 32.54
C CYS A 16 2.68 1.08 32.55
N ASP A 17 1.96 2.19 32.71
CA ASP A 17 2.51 3.53 32.47
C ASP A 17 3.30 4.07 33.67
N GLU A 18 2.92 3.68 34.89
CA GLU A 18 3.46 4.28 36.12
C GLU A 18 4.24 3.28 36.98
N ILE A 19 3.63 2.12 37.29
CA ILE A 19 4.15 1.23 38.33
C ILE A 19 5.35 0.41 37.84
N ILE A 20 5.24 -0.26 36.69
CA ILE A 20 6.32 -1.12 36.19
C ILE A 20 7.56 -0.28 35.80
N PRO A 21 7.45 0.85 35.08
CA PRO A 21 8.60 1.70 34.79
C PRO A 21 9.26 2.25 36.07
N SER A 22 8.48 2.61 37.08
CA SER A 22 9.02 3.04 38.38
C SER A 22 9.77 1.90 39.08
N ALA A 23 9.24 0.67 39.06
CA ALA A 23 9.88 -0.50 39.67
C ALA A 23 11.18 -0.92 38.95
N LEU A 24 11.27 -0.72 37.64
CA LEU A 24 12.49 -0.99 36.86
C LEU A 24 13.62 0.01 37.16
N ARG A 25 13.30 1.22 37.64
CA ARG A 25 14.27 2.29 37.91
C ARG A 25 14.70 2.41 39.38
N ASP A 26 14.12 1.62 40.28
CA ASP A 26 14.42 1.66 41.71
C ASP A 26 15.71 0.88 42.02
N ASP A 27 16.78 1.59 42.39
CA ASP A 27 18.11 1.06 42.77
C ASP A 27 18.17 0.49 44.21
N SER A 28 17.07 0.57 44.98
CA SER A 28 17.03 -0.08 46.29
C SER A 28 17.16 -1.59 46.13
N LYS A 29 17.82 -2.27 47.08
CA LYS A 29 18.28 -3.68 47.03
C LYS A 29 17.22 -4.76 46.72
N GLN A 30 15.99 -4.40 46.36
CA GLN A 30 14.95 -5.24 45.78
C GLN A 30 14.95 -5.19 44.23
N GLN A 31 16.08 -5.54 43.62
CA GLN A 31 16.18 -5.89 42.20
C GLN A 31 16.95 -7.21 42.14
N ASN A 32 16.42 -8.29 41.54
CA ASN A 32 16.42 -8.39 40.09
C ASN A 32 15.48 -9.47 39.50
N GLU A 33 14.36 -9.84 40.12
CA GLU A 33 13.41 -10.76 39.44
C GLU A 33 12.66 -10.06 38.29
N LEU A 34 12.18 -8.82 38.48
CA LEU A 34 11.51 -8.06 37.41
C LEU A 34 12.46 -7.66 36.27
N VAL A 35 13.64 -7.17 36.61
CA VAL A 35 14.73 -6.91 35.64
C VAL A 35 15.16 -8.21 34.97
N GLY A 36 15.18 -9.31 35.72
CA GLY A 36 15.42 -10.62 35.17
C GLY A 36 14.38 -11.02 34.12
N PHE A 37 13.08 -10.78 34.36
CA PHE A 37 12.06 -10.96 33.33
C PHE A 37 12.30 -10.04 32.14
N TYR A 38 12.69 -8.78 32.33
CA TYR A 38 13.03 -7.88 31.23
C TYR A 38 14.17 -8.45 30.37
N ASP A 39 15.28 -8.86 31.00
CA ASP A 39 16.44 -9.44 30.31
C ASP A 39 16.06 -10.74 29.60
N ALA A 40 15.28 -11.62 30.23
CA ALA A 40 14.83 -12.87 29.64
C ALA A 40 13.98 -12.65 28.38
N PHE A 41 13.02 -11.72 28.44
CA PHE A 41 12.15 -11.40 27.30
C PHE A 41 12.95 -10.75 26.17
N LYS A 42 13.92 -9.91 26.52
CA LYS A 42 14.82 -9.30 25.56
C LYS A 42 15.73 -10.33 24.88
N THR A 43 16.23 -11.32 25.62
CA THR A 43 17.09 -12.37 25.08
C THR A 43 16.33 -13.39 24.23
N TYR A 44 15.19 -13.90 24.72
CA TYR A 44 14.52 -15.06 24.12
C TYR A 44 13.33 -14.73 23.20
N LEU A 45 12.80 -13.49 23.22
CA LEU A 45 11.66 -13.10 22.39
C LEU A 45 11.98 -11.97 21.41
N ASN A 46 12.58 -10.88 21.89
CA ASN A 46 12.89 -9.73 21.04
C ASN A 46 14.09 -8.92 21.56
N SER A 47 15.20 -9.01 20.85
CA SER A 47 16.44 -8.28 21.20
C SER A 47 16.30 -6.75 21.21
N ASN A 48 15.31 -6.20 20.49
CA ASN A 48 15.03 -4.77 20.41
C ASN A 48 13.95 -4.29 21.40
N LEU A 49 13.57 -5.11 22.40
CA LEU A 49 12.53 -4.77 23.36
C LEU A 49 12.91 -3.58 24.25
N SER A 50 12.15 -2.48 24.19
CA SER A 50 12.32 -1.33 25.09
C SER A 50 11.71 -1.60 26.47
N GLU A 51 12.09 -0.80 27.48
CA GLU A 51 11.48 -0.88 28.82
C GLU A 51 9.97 -0.63 28.77
N GLN A 52 9.51 0.30 27.93
CA GLN A 52 8.09 0.59 27.77
C GLN A 52 7.34 -0.57 27.10
N ASP A 53 7.94 -1.17 26.06
CA ASP A 53 7.35 -2.34 25.41
C ASP A 53 7.26 -3.54 26.37
N PHE A 54 8.26 -3.70 27.24
CA PHE A 54 8.23 -4.71 28.30
C PHE A 54 7.16 -4.40 29.34
N ALA A 55 7.05 -3.15 29.82
CA ALA A 55 6.05 -2.75 30.80
C ALA A 55 4.62 -3.02 30.30
N ASP A 56 4.36 -2.70 29.03
CA ASP A 56 3.10 -3.00 28.36
C ASP A 56 2.83 -4.51 28.30
N LEU A 57 3.79 -5.27 27.76
CA LEU A 57 3.67 -6.73 27.60
C LEU A 57 3.46 -7.42 28.96
N TYR A 58 4.24 -7.05 29.96
CA TYR A 58 4.19 -7.61 31.31
C TYR A 58 2.85 -7.29 32.00
N SER A 59 2.37 -6.05 31.90
CA SER A 59 1.10 -5.62 32.50
C SER A 59 -0.10 -6.33 31.89
N GLN A 60 -0.15 -6.44 30.55
CA GLN A 60 -1.19 -7.21 29.86
C GLN A 60 -1.17 -8.68 30.28
N THR A 61 0.03 -9.27 30.41
CA THR A 61 0.20 -10.66 30.84
C THR A 61 -0.39 -10.91 32.23
N ILE A 62 -0.12 -10.02 33.19
CA ILE A 62 -0.67 -10.17 34.54
C ILE A 62 -2.19 -10.05 34.52
N ALA A 63 -2.73 -9.05 33.83
CA ALA A 63 -4.18 -8.85 33.77
C ALA A 63 -4.90 -10.08 33.18
N TYR A 64 -4.39 -10.64 32.09
CA TYR A 64 -4.97 -11.83 31.47
C TYR A 64 -4.68 -13.11 32.21
N GLY A 65 -3.51 -13.25 32.84
CA GLY A 65 -3.22 -14.40 33.69
C GLY A 65 -4.13 -14.44 34.92
N LEU A 66 -4.42 -13.29 35.54
CA LEU A 66 -5.39 -13.19 36.65
C LEU A 66 -6.81 -13.50 36.16
N PHE A 67 -7.20 -12.98 35.00
CA PHE A 67 -8.47 -13.32 34.38
C PHE A 67 -8.58 -14.84 34.11
N ALA A 68 -7.55 -15.45 33.51
CA ALA A 68 -7.51 -16.89 33.24
C ALA A 68 -7.57 -17.71 34.53
N ALA A 69 -6.79 -17.35 35.56
CA ALA A 69 -6.86 -17.96 36.89
C ALA A 69 -8.27 -17.87 37.48
N ARG A 70 -8.92 -16.70 37.38
CA ARG A 70 -10.28 -16.49 37.87
C ARG A 70 -11.32 -17.36 37.17
N THR A 71 -11.18 -17.61 35.87
CA THR A 71 -12.10 -18.48 35.12
C THR A 71 -12.07 -19.94 35.63
N ARG A 72 -10.92 -20.39 36.15
CA ARG A 72 -10.73 -21.74 36.69
C ARG A 72 -11.07 -21.85 38.19
N ALA A 73 -11.09 -20.74 38.92
CA ALA A 73 -11.42 -20.72 40.33
C ALA A 73 -12.85 -21.24 40.60
N GLU A 74 -12.97 -22.18 41.54
CA GLU A 74 -14.26 -22.73 41.99
C GLU A 74 -14.80 -22.04 43.26
N SER A 75 -13.93 -21.52 44.13
CA SER A 75 -14.31 -20.79 45.34
C SER A 75 -13.21 -19.83 45.76
N GLY A 76 -13.57 -18.59 46.13
CA GLY A 76 -12.63 -17.53 46.50
C GLY A 76 -11.67 -17.14 45.37
N PHE A 77 -11.29 -15.87 45.28
CA PHE A 77 -10.23 -15.46 44.36
C PHE A 77 -9.46 -14.29 44.96
N ASN A 78 -8.13 -14.37 44.92
CA ASN A 78 -7.23 -13.29 45.30
C ASN A 78 -5.89 -13.52 44.59
N ARG A 79 -5.00 -12.52 44.67
CA ARG A 79 -3.67 -12.56 44.05
C ARG A 79 -2.87 -13.81 44.43
N LYS A 80 -2.90 -14.24 45.69
CA LYS A 80 -2.11 -15.39 46.18
C LYS A 80 -2.62 -16.72 45.62
N LEU A 81 -3.93 -16.88 45.53
CA LEU A 81 -4.58 -18.07 44.96
C LEU A 81 -4.44 -18.15 43.43
N ALA A 82 -4.15 -17.04 42.75
CA ALA A 82 -4.03 -17.04 41.29
C ALA A 82 -2.98 -18.04 40.77
N TYR A 83 -1.87 -18.22 41.48
CA TYR A 83 -0.83 -19.20 41.15
C TYR A 83 -1.35 -20.65 41.14
N ASP A 84 -2.23 -21.00 42.08
CA ASP A 84 -2.77 -22.35 42.21
C ASP A 84 -3.74 -22.70 41.07
N TYR A 85 -4.43 -21.68 40.52
CA TYR A 85 -5.37 -21.86 39.41
C TYR A 85 -4.72 -21.83 38.02
N ILE A 86 -3.42 -21.53 37.92
CA ILE A 86 -2.67 -21.58 36.65
C ILE A 86 -2.14 -23.00 36.41
N PRO A 87 -2.42 -23.63 35.26
CA PRO A 87 -1.94 -24.97 34.94
C PRO A 87 -0.43 -25.13 35.08
N ARG A 88 -0.01 -26.30 35.57
CA ARG A 88 1.41 -26.66 35.70
C ARG A 88 2.15 -26.68 34.36
N THR A 89 1.41 -26.93 33.28
CA THR A 89 1.96 -27.09 31.92
C THR A 89 2.24 -25.79 31.19
N ILE A 90 1.76 -24.64 31.71
CA ILE A 90 2.03 -23.32 31.15
C ILE A 90 3.17 -22.67 31.94
N GLY A 91 4.39 -23.15 31.71
CA GLY A 91 5.56 -22.82 32.52
C GLY A 91 5.83 -21.32 32.66
N VAL A 92 5.72 -20.55 31.57
CA VAL A 92 6.04 -19.10 31.61
C VAL A 92 5.04 -18.30 32.45
N LEU A 93 3.74 -18.58 32.32
CA LEU A 93 2.74 -17.96 33.20
C LEU A 93 2.97 -18.39 34.65
N ARG A 94 3.33 -19.65 34.87
CA ARG A 94 3.56 -20.18 36.22
C ARG A 94 4.78 -19.56 36.89
N ASP A 95 5.86 -19.32 36.15
CA ASP A 95 7.04 -18.61 36.68
C ASP A 95 6.72 -17.16 37.00
N LEU A 96 5.99 -16.46 36.12
CA LEU A 96 5.56 -15.08 36.33
C LEU A 96 4.60 -14.95 37.53
N PHE A 97 3.63 -15.86 37.64
CA PHE A 97 2.69 -15.86 38.76
C PHE A 97 3.28 -16.36 40.06
N ARG A 98 4.39 -17.11 40.03
CA ARG A 98 5.14 -17.42 41.25
C ARG A 98 5.66 -16.13 41.87
N PHE A 99 6.26 -15.25 41.06
CA PHE A 99 6.71 -13.93 41.52
C PHE A 99 5.53 -13.04 41.94
N VAL A 100 4.49 -12.94 41.11
CA VAL A 100 3.32 -12.08 41.40
C VAL A 100 2.52 -12.52 42.63
N SER A 101 2.34 -13.82 42.84
CA SER A 101 1.48 -14.35 43.90
C SER A 101 2.24 -14.68 45.18
N LEU A 102 3.48 -15.16 45.08
CA LEU A 102 4.25 -15.71 46.20
C LEU A 102 5.54 -14.93 46.51
N GLY A 103 5.96 -14.02 45.63
CA GLY A 103 7.16 -13.20 45.80
C GLY A 103 6.93 -11.91 46.59
N ASP A 104 8.04 -11.28 46.98
CA ASP A 104 8.06 -9.95 47.62
C ASP A 104 7.99 -8.86 46.55
N LEU A 105 6.80 -8.27 46.38
CA LEU A 105 6.54 -7.21 45.40
C LEU A 105 6.80 -5.81 45.97
N PRO A 106 7.16 -4.83 45.13
CA PRO A 106 7.08 -3.42 45.50
C PRO A 106 5.65 -3.08 45.97
N LYS A 107 5.53 -2.33 47.07
CA LYS A 107 4.24 -2.09 47.73
C LYS A 107 3.17 -1.49 46.80
N GLN A 108 3.57 -0.62 45.89
CA GLN A 108 2.68 -0.02 44.87
C GLN A 108 2.16 -1.07 43.88
N MET A 109 3.03 -1.99 43.46
CA MET A 109 2.66 -3.11 42.58
C MET A 109 1.75 -4.09 43.31
N GLU A 110 2.05 -4.44 44.57
CA GLU A 110 1.18 -5.31 45.37
C GLU A 110 -0.24 -4.77 45.46
N TRP A 111 -0.42 -3.49 45.83
CA TRP A 111 -1.73 -2.85 45.93
C TRP A 111 -2.51 -2.88 44.61
N MET A 112 -1.81 -2.63 43.50
CA MET A 112 -2.44 -2.62 42.18
C MET A 112 -2.91 -4.02 41.77
N LEU A 113 -2.11 -5.05 42.04
CA LEU A 113 -2.44 -6.42 41.68
C LEU A 113 -3.53 -7.00 42.59
N ASP A 114 -3.58 -6.58 43.85
CA ASP A 114 -4.68 -6.91 44.75
C ASP A 114 -5.99 -6.25 44.27
N ASP A 115 -5.99 -4.97 43.87
CA ASP A 115 -7.18 -4.28 43.31
C ASP A 115 -7.68 -4.93 42.00
N ILE A 116 -6.78 -5.36 41.12
CA ILE A 116 -7.15 -6.13 39.92
C ILE A 116 -7.78 -7.48 40.32
N SER A 117 -7.21 -8.16 41.31
CA SER A 117 -7.70 -9.46 41.78
C SER A 117 -9.08 -9.34 42.44
N ASP A 118 -9.30 -8.29 43.24
CA ASP A 118 -10.58 -8.00 43.90
C ASP A 118 -11.67 -7.68 42.88
N LEU A 119 -11.35 -6.89 41.84
CA LEU A 119 -12.25 -6.63 40.72
C LEU A 119 -12.72 -7.94 40.06
N LEU A 120 -11.78 -8.86 39.82
CA LEU A 120 -12.07 -10.16 39.21
C LEU A 120 -12.80 -11.12 40.16
N ALA A 121 -12.55 -11.03 41.47
CA ALA A 121 -13.25 -11.81 42.48
C ALA A 121 -14.73 -11.45 42.57
N ILE A 122 -15.05 -10.15 42.48
CA ILE A 122 -16.44 -9.64 42.49
C ILE A 122 -17.18 -10.02 41.21
N ALA A 123 -16.48 -10.12 40.09
CA ALA A 123 -17.08 -10.50 38.81
C ALA A 123 -17.44 -11.99 38.77
N ASP A 124 -18.69 -12.32 38.41
CA ASP A 124 -19.06 -13.69 38.03
C ASP A 124 -18.61 -13.98 36.59
N VAL A 125 -17.32 -14.23 36.43
CA VAL A 125 -16.70 -14.43 35.12
C VAL A 125 -17.28 -15.66 34.40
N LYS A 126 -17.60 -16.75 35.13
CA LYS A 126 -18.19 -17.97 34.54
C LYS A 126 -19.58 -17.69 33.99
N GLN A 127 -20.45 -17.04 34.77
CA GLN A 127 -21.78 -16.66 34.29
C GLN A 127 -21.70 -15.65 33.13
N LEU A 128 -20.76 -14.70 33.18
CA LEU A 128 -20.57 -13.72 32.12
C LEU A 128 -20.13 -14.35 30.80
N LEU A 129 -19.19 -15.31 30.83
CA LEU A 129 -18.77 -16.04 29.63
C LEU A 129 -19.90 -16.93 29.10
N HIS A 130 -20.61 -17.62 29.99
CA HIS A 130 -21.75 -18.47 29.64
C HIS A 130 -22.89 -17.67 29.02
N GLN A 131 -23.38 -16.60 29.65
CA GLN A 131 -24.44 -15.75 29.11
C GLN A 131 -24.09 -15.20 27.72
N TYR A 132 -22.84 -14.76 27.55
CA TYR A 132 -22.40 -14.19 26.28
C TYR A 132 -22.29 -15.23 25.15
N PHE A 133 -21.97 -16.48 25.48
CA PHE A 133 -21.97 -17.56 24.51
C PHE A 133 -23.36 -17.78 23.89
N TYR A 134 -24.42 -17.76 24.72
CA TYR A 134 -25.79 -17.93 24.26
C TYR A 134 -26.38 -16.67 23.60
N GLU A 135 -26.07 -15.48 24.11
CA GLU A 135 -26.57 -14.21 23.56
C GLU A 135 -25.80 -13.77 22.29
N GLY A 136 -24.51 -14.09 22.22
CA GLY A 136 -23.59 -13.69 21.15
C GLY A 136 -23.67 -14.50 19.85
N LYS A 137 -24.71 -15.34 19.69
CA LYS A 137 -24.94 -16.19 18.50
C LYS A 137 -23.71 -17.02 18.06
N GLY A 138 -22.95 -17.56 19.02
CA GLY A 138 -21.79 -18.42 18.74
C GLY A 138 -20.44 -17.72 18.60
N ALA A 139 -20.35 -16.41 18.87
CA ALA A 139 -19.06 -15.71 18.98
C ALA A 139 -18.25 -16.21 20.19
N ASP A 140 -16.94 -16.42 20.02
CA ASP A 140 -16.04 -16.85 21.09
C ASP A 140 -15.99 -15.80 22.22
N PRO A 141 -16.50 -16.11 23.42
CA PRO A 141 -16.67 -15.13 24.49
C PRO A 141 -15.33 -14.68 25.07
N ILE A 142 -14.27 -15.49 24.95
CA ILE A 142 -12.92 -15.15 25.42
C ILE A 142 -12.29 -14.15 24.46
N ILE A 143 -12.38 -14.40 23.15
CA ILE A 143 -11.92 -13.46 22.13
C ILE A 143 -12.66 -12.13 22.25
N HIS A 144 -13.98 -12.16 22.38
CA HIS A 144 -14.75 -10.93 22.48
C HIS A 144 -14.41 -10.10 23.73
N PHE A 145 -14.19 -10.76 24.87
CA PHE A 145 -13.71 -10.08 26.07
C PHE A 145 -12.33 -9.46 25.83
N TYR A 146 -11.43 -10.20 25.18
CA TYR A 146 -10.10 -9.70 24.84
C TYR A 146 -10.16 -8.48 23.92
N GLU A 147 -11.00 -8.51 22.89
CA GLU A 147 -11.21 -7.38 21.99
C GLU A 147 -11.72 -6.15 22.74
N THR A 148 -12.74 -6.35 23.59
CA THR A 148 -13.34 -5.27 24.36
C THR A 148 -12.33 -4.65 25.33
N PHE A 149 -11.46 -5.47 25.93
CA PHE A 149 -10.37 -4.99 26.76
C PHE A 149 -9.35 -4.20 25.95
N LEU A 150 -8.86 -4.73 24.82
CA LEU A 150 -7.86 -4.03 24.01
C LEU A 150 -8.37 -2.68 23.50
N ALA A 151 -9.62 -2.64 23.04
CA ALA A 151 -10.24 -1.39 22.58
C ALA A 151 -10.32 -0.33 23.70
N ALA A 152 -10.46 -0.75 24.96
CA ALA A 152 -10.43 0.13 26.12
C ALA A 152 -9.00 0.44 26.61
N TYR A 153 -8.06 -0.50 26.43
CA TYR A 153 -6.69 -0.46 26.96
C TYR A 153 -5.72 0.33 26.08
N ASP A 154 -5.77 0.17 24.77
CA ASP A 154 -5.07 1.02 23.81
C ASP A 154 -5.73 0.85 22.43
N PRO A 155 -6.59 1.82 22.01
CA PRO A 155 -7.33 1.71 20.76
C PRO A 155 -6.41 1.71 19.52
N ASP A 156 -5.19 2.25 19.64
CA ASP A 156 -4.24 2.41 18.54
C ASP A 156 -3.25 1.23 18.41
N THR A 157 -3.20 0.28 19.36
CA THR A 157 -2.23 -0.84 19.28
C THR A 157 -2.53 -1.78 18.13
N ARG A 158 -3.82 -1.96 17.78
CA ARG A 158 -4.25 -2.90 16.74
C ARG A 158 -3.65 -2.54 15.38
N GLU A 159 -3.77 -1.28 14.99
CA GLU A 159 -3.23 -0.76 13.74
C GLU A 159 -1.69 -0.71 13.77
N ARG A 160 -1.09 -0.34 14.91
CA ARG A 160 0.37 -0.30 15.08
C ARG A 160 1.05 -1.66 14.99
N ARG A 161 0.42 -2.73 15.51
CA ARG A 161 1.00 -4.09 15.50
C ARG A 161 0.63 -4.89 14.24
N GLY A 162 -0.35 -4.45 13.46
CA GLY A 162 -0.76 -5.12 12.22
C GLY A 162 -1.31 -6.53 12.43
N VAL A 163 -1.81 -6.83 13.64
CA VAL A 163 -2.39 -8.13 14.03
C VAL A 163 -3.90 -7.96 14.14
N TYR A 164 -4.63 -8.56 13.22
CA TYR A 164 -6.09 -8.52 13.17
C TYR A 164 -6.69 -9.88 13.50
N TYR A 165 -7.77 -9.88 14.28
CA TYR A 165 -8.58 -11.08 14.47
C TYR A 165 -9.12 -11.55 13.13
N THR A 166 -8.92 -12.82 12.84
CA THR A 166 -9.38 -13.41 11.59
C THR A 166 -10.86 -13.79 11.73
N PRO A 167 -11.76 -13.27 10.88
CA PRO A 167 -13.18 -13.61 10.94
C PRO A 167 -13.42 -15.10 10.73
N ASP A 168 -14.35 -15.68 11.48
CA ASP A 168 -14.70 -17.11 11.40
C ASP A 168 -15.01 -17.59 9.96
N PRO A 169 -15.73 -16.83 9.09
CA PRO A 169 -15.94 -17.23 7.71
C PRO A 169 -14.65 -17.49 6.92
N VAL A 170 -13.64 -16.63 7.12
CA VAL A 170 -12.33 -16.73 6.45
C VAL A 170 -11.57 -17.94 6.98
N VAL A 171 -11.50 -18.10 8.31
CA VAL A 171 -10.82 -19.22 8.95
C VAL A 171 -11.44 -20.54 8.53
N SER A 172 -12.77 -20.64 8.59
CA SER A 172 -13.51 -21.85 8.23
C SER A 172 -13.30 -22.22 6.76
N TYR A 173 -13.29 -21.25 5.84
CA TYR A 173 -12.98 -21.50 4.43
C TYR A 173 -11.59 -22.09 4.24
N ILE A 174 -10.56 -21.51 4.87
CA ILE A 174 -9.17 -21.98 4.75
C ILE A 174 -9.03 -23.39 5.33
N VAL A 175 -9.51 -23.62 6.55
CA VAL A 175 -9.40 -24.91 7.24
C VAL A 175 -10.15 -26.00 6.47
N ARG A 176 -11.37 -25.71 6.00
CA ARG A 176 -12.17 -26.64 5.16
C ARG A 176 -11.48 -26.97 3.86
N SER A 177 -10.83 -25.99 3.24
CA SER A 177 -10.09 -26.17 2.00
C SER A 177 -8.83 -27.02 2.21
N LEU A 178 -8.06 -26.77 3.27
CA LEU A 178 -6.90 -27.57 3.64
C LEU A 178 -7.29 -29.02 3.94
N HIS A 179 -8.37 -29.21 4.68
CA HIS A 179 -8.92 -30.54 4.96
C HIS A 179 -9.28 -31.29 3.66
N HIS A 180 -9.82 -30.60 2.66
CA HIS A 180 -10.12 -31.18 1.36
C HIS A 180 -8.86 -31.50 0.54
N ILE A 181 -7.87 -30.59 0.53
CA ILE A 181 -6.58 -30.79 -0.15
C ILE A 181 -5.86 -32.02 0.43
N LEU A 182 -5.88 -32.19 1.75
CA LEU A 182 -5.30 -33.38 2.40
C LEU A 182 -5.92 -34.68 1.90
N LYS A 183 -7.26 -34.71 1.75
CA LYS A 183 -7.99 -35.86 1.25
C LYS A 183 -7.71 -36.16 -0.21
N GLN A 184 -7.74 -35.14 -1.06
CA GLN A 184 -7.66 -35.32 -2.52
C GLN A 184 -6.22 -35.40 -3.03
N THR A 185 -5.35 -34.51 -2.57
CA THR A 185 -4.00 -34.35 -3.11
C THR A 185 -2.98 -35.21 -2.35
N PHE A 186 -3.07 -35.24 -1.01
CA PHE A 186 -2.09 -35.93 -0.18
C PHE A 186 -2.53 -37.34 0.26
N GLN A 187 -3.66 -37.83 -0.26
CA GLN A 187 -4.21 -39.15 0.01
C GLN A 187 -4.36 -39.45 1.51
N ARG A 188 -4.76 -38.43 2.28
CA ARG A 188 -5.08 -38.55 3.72
C ARG A 188 -6.59 -38.66 3.87
N PRO A 189 -7.17 -39.88 3.89
CA PRO A 189 -8.62 -40.08 3.79
C PRO A 189 -9.41 -39.39 4.91
N TYR A 190 -8.80 -39.19 6.09
CA TYR A 190 -9.40 -38.46 7.22
C TYR A 190 -8.99 -36.98 7.28
N GLY A 191 -8.36 -36.44 6.24
CA GLY A 191 -7.91 -35.05 6.17
C GLY A 191 -7.09 -34.67 7.41
N LEU A 192 -7.50 -33.61 8.10
CA LEU A 192 -6.85 -33.14 9.34
C LEU A 192 -6.85 -34.15 10.50
N ALA A 193 -7.72 -35.17 10.47
CA ALA A 193 -7.80 -36.20 11.50
C ALA A 193 -6.90 -37.41 11.23
N ASP A 194 -6.14 -37.41 10.13
CA ASP A 194 -5.21 -38.48 9.81
C ASP A 194 -3.92 -38.34 10.65
N ASP A 195 -3.49 -39.42 11.30
CA ASP A 195 -2.38 -39.43 12.27
C ASP A 195 -1.04 -38.95 11.69
N ALA A 196 -0.87 -39.01 10.36
CA ALA A 196 0.34 -38.54 9.69
C ALA A 196 0.36 -37.00 9.48
N VAL A 197 -0.73 -36.31 9.79
CA VAL A 197 -0.88 -34.88 9.51
C VAL A 197 -0.35 -34.04 10.66
N THR A 198 0.70 -33.27 10.38
CA THR A 198 1.21 -32.22 11.27
C THR A 198 0.78 -30.84 10.79
N VAL A 199 0.33 -30.01 11.72
CA VAL A 199 -0.19 -28.65 11.44
C VAL A 199 0.65 -27.63 12.20
N LEU A 200 1.01 -26.54 11.52
CA LEU A 200 1.67 -25.38 12.13
C LEU A 200 0.91 -24.09 11.84
N ASP A 201 0.61 -23.33 12.89
CA ASP A 201 0.28 -21.92 12.79
C ASP A 201 1.48 -21.08 13.26
N PRO A 202 2.21 -20.42 12.34
CA PRO A 202 3.41 -19.67 12.67
C PRO A 202 3.13 -18.31 13.32
N ALA A 203 1.89 -17.82 13.30
CA ALA A 203 1.50 -16.51 13.86
C ALA A 203 0.10 -16.63 14.45
N ALA A 204 -0.01 -17.43 15.51
CA ALA A 204 -1.27 -18.06 15.85
C ALA A 204 -2.25 -17.13 16.58
N GLY A 205 -1.78 -15.99 17.09
CA GLY A 205 -2.59 -15.03 17.81
C GLY A 205 -3.31 -15.69 18.98
N THR A 206 -4.63 -15.72 18.89
CA THR A 206 -5.51 -16.36 19.88
C THR A 206 -5.89 -17.80 19.53
N LEU A 207 -5.15 -18.47 18.64
CA LEU A 207 -5.39 -19.84 18.19
C LEU A 207 -6.70 -20.06 17.41
N THR A 208 -7.23 -19.05 16.73
CA THR A 208 -8.50 -19.19 16.01
C THR A 208 -8.43 -20.23 14.89
N PHE A 209 -7.35 -20.27 14.11
CA PHE A 209 -7.18 -21.30 13.09
C PHE A 209 -6.99 -22.70 13.68
N MET A 210 -6.18 -22.83 14.73
CA MET A 210 -5.92 -24.13 15.37
C MET A 210 -7.17 -24.69 16.04
N ALA A 211 -7.98 -23.83 16.64
CA ALA A 211 -9.28 -24.18 17.19
C ALA A 211 -10.23 -24.73 16.12
N GLU A 212 -10.36 -24.04 14.98
CA GLU A 212 -11.21 -24.48 13.87
C GLU A 212 -10.68 -25.78 13.24
N ALA A 213 -9.36 -25.92 13.09
CA ALA A 213 -8.73 -27.14 12.61
C ALA A 213 -8.97 -28.33 13.54
N ALA A 214 -8.87 -28.13 14.87
CA ALA A 214 -9.16 -29.16 15.86
C ALA A 214 -10.65 -29.55 15.85
N LYS A 215 -11.58 -28.58 15.77
CA LYS A 215 -13.02 -28.84 15.60
C LYS A 215 -13.28 -29.72 14.38
N MET A 216 -12.71 -29.35 13.24
CA MET A 216 -12.89 -30.09 11.99
C MET A 216 -12.32 -31.50 12.06
N ALA A 217 -11.13 -31.67 12.64
CA ALA A 217 -10.50 -32.97 12.82
C ALA A 217 -11.33 -33.87 13.76
N VAL A 218 -11.80 -33.35 14.89
CA VAL A 218 -12.65 -34.10 15.82
C VAL A 218 -14.00 -34.45 15.19
N GLN A 219 -14.61 -33.55 14.42
CA GLN A 219 -15.87 -33.83 13.70
C GLN A 219 -15.69 -34.95 12.66
N GLU A 220 -14.60 -34.90 11.89
CA GLU A 220 -14.26 -35.94 10.93
C GLU A 220 -14.05 -37.30 11.63
N TYR A 221 -13.28 -37.31 12.71
CA TYR A 221 -13.00 -38.51 13.50
C TYR A 221 -14.28 -39.09 14.11
N ARG A 222 -15.15 -38.26 14.69
CA ARG A 222 -16.45 -38.67 15.23
C ARG A 222 -17.33 -39.35 14.17
N THR A 223 -17.31 -38.82 12.95
CA THR A 223 -18.11 -39.32 11.84
C THR A 223 -17.67 -40.73 11.41
N HIS A 224 -16.36 -41.03 11.48
CA HIS A 224 -15.81 -42.30 10.99
C HIS A 224 -15.58 -43.34 12.09
N CYS A 225 -15.13 -42.93 13.28
CA CYS A 225 -14.69 -43.80 14.37
C CYS A 225 -15.63 -43.79 15.59
N GLY A 226 -16.66 -42.95 15.60
CA GLY A 226 -17.61 -42.82 16.71
C GLY A 226 -17.10 -41.92 17.85
N SER A 227 -17.96 -41.66 18.84
CA SER A 227 -17.67 -40.72 19.94
C SER A 227 -16.80 -41.29 21.06
N GLY A 228 -16.73 -42.62 21.21
CA GLY A 228 -16.09 -43.28 22.36
C GLY A 228 -14.56 -43.16 22.41
N ALA A 229 -13.90 -42.83 21.29
CA ALA A 229 -12.44 -42.72 21.19
C ALA A 229 -11.94 -41.28 20.97
N VAL A 230 -12.83 -40.27 21.02
CA VAL A 230 -12.49 -38.87 20.75
C VAL A 230 -11.46 -38.33 21.73
N SER A 231 -11.57 -38.68 23.02
CA SER A 231 -10.63 -38.25 24.05
C SER A 231 -9.21 -38.74 23.76
N GLU A 232 -9.06 -40.00 23.34
CA GLU A 232 -7.75 -40.57 23.01
C GLU A 232 -7.19 -39.97 21.71
N PHE A 233 -8.05 -39.74 20.70
CA PHE A 233 -7.67 -39.05 19.48
C PHE A 233 -7.15 -37.62 19.76
N ILE A 234 -7.84 -36.85 20.59
CA ILE A 234 -7.39 -35.51 20.98
C ILE A 234 -6.00 -35.58 21.63
N ARG A 235 -5.81 -36.53 22.56
CA ARG A 235 -4.56 -36.70 23.30
C ARG A 235 -3.39 -37.16 22.43
N GLN A 236 -3.64 -38.10 21.51
CA GLN A 236 -2.60 -38.69 20.67
C GLN A 236 -2.29 -37.85 19.42
N HIS A 237 -3.29 -37.17 18.86
CA HIS A 237 -3.13 -36.43 17.60
C HIS A 237 -3.10 -34.93 17.82
N ILE A 238 -4.21 -34.34 18.30
CA ILE A 238 -4.33 -32.87 18.42
C ILE A 238 -3.28 -32.30 19.38
N LEU A 239 -3.08 -32.88 20.56
CA LEU A 239 -2.09 -32.38 21.52
C LEU A 239 -0.63 -32.67 21.12
N ARG A 240 -0.38 -33.47 20.07
CA ARG A 240 0.99 -33.87 19.67
C ARG A 240 1.42 -33.33 18.31
N HIS A 241 0.50 -33.14 17.38
CA HIS A 241 0.81 -32.86 15.98
C HIS A 241 0.36 -31.47 15.51
N PHE A 242 -0.33 -30.72 16.37
CA PHE A 242 -0.80 -29.35 16.09
C PHE A 242 0.05 -28.35 16.87
N TYR A 243 0.92 -27.64 16.16
CA TYR A 243 1.90 -26.70 16.70
C TYR A 243 1.51 -25.26 16.40
N ALA A 244 1.71 -24.36 17.35
CA ALA A 244 1.44 -22.94 17.19
C ALA A 244 2.55 -22.10 17.78
N PHE A 245 2.89 -21.00 17.11
CA PHE A 245 3.82 -20.01 17.61
C PHE A 245 3.13 -18.67 17.78
N GLU A 246 3.45 -17.99 18.87
CA GLU A 246 2.99 -16.64 19.14
C GLU A 246 4.13 -15.83 19.75
N LEU A 247 4.24 -14.56 19.35
CA LEU A 247 5.27 -13.65 19.85
C LEU A 247 4.80 -12.91 21.11
N MET A 248 3.49 -12.64 21.21
CA MET A 248 2.88 -11.86 22.27
C MET A 248 2.33 -12.73 23.40
N MET A 249 2.70 -12.40 24.64
CA MET A 249 2.30 -13.17 25.80
C MET A 249 0.79 -13.15 26.10
N ALA A 250 0.11 -12.01 25.87
CA ALA A 250 -1.32 -11.91 26.13
C ALA A 250 -2.16 -12.82 25.20
N PRO A 251 -1.99 -12.79 23.86
CA PRO A 251 -2.58 -13.80 22.98
C PRO A 251 -2.13 -15.23 23.30
N TYR A 252 -0.89 -15.45 23.72
CA TYR A 252 -0.42 -16.77 24.17
C TYR A 252 -1.25 -17.30 25.36
N ALA A 253 -1.46 -16.48 26.39
CA ALA A 253 -2.29 -16.84 27.55
C ALA A 253 -3.75 -17.09 27.16
N VAL A 254 -4.30 -16.24 26.30
CA VAL A 254 -5.66 -16.36 25.76
C VAL A 254 -5.82 -17.62 24.92
N GLY A 255 -4.82 -17.98 24.11
CA GLY A 255 -4.80 -19.18 23.29
C GLY A 255 -4.90 -20.45 24.13
N HIS A 256 -4.06 -20.56 25.17
CA HIS A 256 -4.13 -21.71 26.10
C HIS A 256 -5.49 -21.80 26.80
N LEU A 257 -6.07 -20.66 27.18
CA LEU A 257 -7.42 -20.64 27.77
C LEU A 257 -8.48 -21.10 26.77
N LYS A 258 -8.47 -20.54 25.56
CA LYS A 258 -9.40 -20.90 24.48
C LYS A 258 -9.34 -22.39 24.16
N MET A 259 -8.13 -22.94 24.03
CA MET A 259 -7.98 -24.37 23.74
C MET A 259 -8.46 -25.25 24.89
N ALA A 260 -8.25 -24.87 26.15
CA ALA A 260 -8.78 -25.62 27.28
C ALA A 260 -10.31 -25.72 27.22
N PHE A 261 -11.01 -24.58 27.04
CA PHE A 261 -12.47 -24.56 26.91
C PHE A 261 -12.95 -25.34 25.68
N LEU A 262 -12.29 -25.16 24.53
CA LEU A 262 -12.65 -25.87 23.32
C LEU A 262 -12.52 -27.39 23.49
N LEU A 263 -11.44 -27.86 24.09
CA LEU A 263 -11.23 -29.30 24.28
C LEU A 263 -12.28 -29.87 25.24
N GLU A 264 -12.65 -29.14 26.29
CA GLU A 264 -13.76 -29.52 27.18
C GLU A 264 -15.09 -29.64 26.41
N GLU A 265 -15.41 -28.68 25.54
CA GLU A 265 -16.59 -28.75 24.65
C GLU A 265 -16.54 -29.95 23.69
N LEU A 266 -15.34 -30.32 23.25
CA LEU A 266 -15.10 -31.50 22.41
C LEU A 266 -15.09 -32.82 23.21
N GLY A 267 -15.31 -32.77 24.53
CA GLY A 267 -15.41 -33.93 25.41
C GLY A 267 -14.07 -34.40 25.99
N TYR A 268 -13.08 -33.51 26.08
CA TYR A 268 -11.76 -33.79 26.63
C TYR A 268 -11.37 -32.77 27.70
N SER A 269 -11.33 -33.20 28.95
CA SER A 269 -10.74 -32.42 30.04
C SER A 269 -9.24 -32.67 30.08
N LEU A 270 -8.45 -31.60 30.01
CA LEU A 270 -6.99 -31.69 30.09
C LEU A 270 -6.55 -32.32 31.44
N GLU A 271 -5.72 -33.36 31.37
CA GLU A 271 -5.07 -33.95 32.54
C GLU A 271 -3.91 -33.05 33.02
N GLU A 272 -3.34 -33.33 34.21
CA GLU A 272 -2.29 -32.48 34.82
C GLU A 272 -1.05 -32.28 33.93
N THR A 273 -0.75 -33.23 33.06
CA THR A 273 0.40 -33.18 32.14
C THR A 273 0.06 -32.73 30.73
N ASP A 274 -1.22 -32.52 30.44
CA ASP A 274 -1.67 -32.16 29.09
C ASP A 274 -1.46 -30.68 28.79
N ARG A 275 -1.11 -30.42 27.53
CA ARG A 275 -0.88 -29.09 26.99
C ARG A 275 -1.07 -29.08 25.48
N PHE A 276 -1.71 -28.04 24.99
CA PHE A 276 -1.69 -27.73 23.56
C PHE A 276 -0.33 -27.14 23.18
N GLN A 277 0.21 -27.50 22.00
CA GLN A 277 1.57 -27.14 21.61
C GLN A 277 1.68 -25.70 21.06
N LEU A 278 1.23 -24.74 21.86
CA LEU A 278 1.41 -23.31 21.65
C LEU A 278 2.67 -22.84 22.39
N TYR A 279 3.63 -22.31 21.63
CA TYR A 279 4.91 -21.83 22.14
C TYR A 279 5.08 -20.32 21.98
N LEU A 280 5.71 -19.70 22.97
CA LEU A 280 6.04 -18.28 22.93
C LEU A 280 7.41 -18.09 22.27
N THR A 281 7.44 -17.61 21.03
CA THR A 281 8.68 -17.46 20.25
C THR A 281 8.50 -16.47 19.10
N ASN A 282 9.61 -15.91 18.61
CA ASN A 282 9.64 -15.29 17.29
C ASN A 282 9.85 -16.36 16.21
N THR A 283 8.84 -16.54 15.34
CA THR A 283 8.92 -17.48 14.20
C THR A 283 10.05 -17.13 13.24
N LEU A 284 10.32 -15.84 13.04
CA LEU A 284 11.28 -15.36 12.04
C LEU A 284 12.73 -15.31 12.55
N GLU A 285 12.97 -15.76 13.79
CA GLU A 285 14.30 -15.91 14.37
C GLU A 285 14.69 -17.40 14.46
N MET A 286 15.86 -17.72 13.92
CA MET A 286 16.40 -19.09 13.83
C MET A 286 17.72 -19.25 14.60
N GLU A 287 18.12 -18.28 15.40
CA GLU A 287 19.31 -18.40 16.23
C GLU A 287 19.07 -19.39 17.38
N GLU A 288 20.01 -20.32 17.56
CA GLU A 288 19.99 -21.24 18.69
C GLU A 288 20.61 -20.53 19.91
N LEU A 289 19.75 -20.17 20.86
CA LEU A 289 20.18 -19.54 22.11
C LEU A 289 20.63 -20.61 23.11
N GLN A 290 21.70 -20.34 23.85
CA GLN A 290 22.12 -21.23 24.94
C GLN A 290 21.02 -21.33 26.00
N GLN A 291 20.79 -22.55 26.49
CA GLN A 291 19.87 -22.79 27.59
C GLN A 291 20.52 -22.24 28.87
N ILE A 292 20.06 -21.08 29.33
CA ILE A 292 20.56 -20.45 30.55
C ILE A 292 19.64 -20.83 31.71
N THR A 293 20.21 -21.35 32.79
CA THR A 293 19.52 -21.62 34.06
C THR A 293 19.63 -20.41 35.00
N LEU A 294 18.99 -19.30 34.64
CA LEU A 294 18.73 -18.22 35.60
C LEU A 294 17.46 -18.53 36.41
N PRO A 295 17.42 -18.29 37.73
CA PRO A 295 16.22 -18.49 38.55
C PRO A 295 15.04 -17.69 38.00
N GLY A 296 13.89 -18.33 37.79
CA GLY A 296 12.66 -17.70 37.25
C GLY A 296 12.55 -17.59 35.73
N MET A 297 13.56 -18.04 34.96
CA MET A 297 13.60 -17.90 33.49
C MET A 297 13.62 -19.23 32.73
N LYS A 298 13.61 -20.35 33.44
CA LYS A 298 13.78 -21.69 32.86
C LYS A 298 12.71 -22.00 31.83
N SER A 299 11.45 -21.68 32.13
CA SER A 299 10.35 -21.99 31.22
C SER A 299 10.39 -21.21 29.91
N LEU A 300 10.84 -19.94 29.91
CA LEU A 300 10.95 -19.17 28.67
C LEU A 300 12.07 -19.73 27.77
N SER A 301 13.19 -20.13 28.36
CA SER A 301 14.27 -20.80 27.64
C SER A 301 13.84 -22.16 27.07
N GLU A 302 13.08 -22.95 27.85
CA GLU A 302 12.50 -24.22 27.38
C GLU A 302 11.52 -24.01 26.22
N GLU A 303 10.61 -23.03 26.30
CA GLU A 303 9.69 -22.67 25.20
C GLU A 303 10.45 -22.31 23.92
N SER A 304 11.46 -21.44 24.03
CA SER A 304 12.27 -21.01 22.90
C SER A 304 13.03 -22.19 22.26
N HIS A 305 13.56 -23.10 23.07
CA HIS A 305 14.34 -24.23 22.57
C HIS A 305 13.45 -25.26 21.87
N VAL A 306 12.31 -25.62 22.46
CA VAL A 306 11.36 -26.55 21.81
C VAL A 306 10.81 -25.95 20.52
N ALA A 307 10.49 -24.66 20.53
CA ALA A 307 10.06 -23.98 19.31
C ALA A 307 11.16 -23.94 18.24
N HIS A 308 12.43 -23.76 18.63
CA HIS A 308 13.56 -23.87 17.72
C HIS A 308 13.65 -25.26 17.08
N GLU A 309 13.55 -26.33 17.87
CA GLU A 309 13.57 -27.71 17.35
C GLU A 309 12.43 -27.96 16.34
N ILE A 310 11.23 -27.44 16.60
CA ILE A 310 10.10 -27.53 15.67
C ILE A 310 10.41 -26.74 14.38
N LYS A 311 10.89 -25.49 14.50
CA LYS A 311 11.27 -24.65 13.36
C LYS A 311 12.38 -25.28 12.52
N ALA A 312 13.37 -25.89 13.15
CA ALA A 312 14.58 -26.38 12.49
C ALA A 312 14.49 -27.83 12.00
N ARG A 313 13.73 -28.71 12.67
CA ARG A 313 13.81 -30.18 12.41
C ARG A 313 12.47 -30.87 12.18
N GLN A 314 11.39 -30.39 12.79
CA GLN A 314 10.09 -31.06 12.66
C GLN A 314 9.55 -30.93 11.23
N ASN A 315 9.13 -32.06 10.64
CA ASN A 315 8.44 -32.05 9.36
C ASN A 315 6.99 -31.59 9.53
N ILE A 316 6.59 -30.60 8.75
CA ILE A 316 5.27 -29.97 8.82
C ILE A 316 4.56 -30.14 7.49
N LEU A 317 3.41 -30.83 7.52
CA LEU A 317 2.62 -31.08 6.31
C LEU A 317 1.71 -29.90 5.97
N VAL A 318 1.11 -29.26 6.98
CA VAL A 318 0.15 -28.17 6.81
C VAL A 318 0.64 -26.94 7.54
N ILE A 319 0.75 -25.83 6.84
CA ILE A 319 0.98 -24.52 7.45
C ILE A 319 -0.24 -23.64 7.16
N LEU A 320 -0.79 -23.00 8.18
CA LEU A 320 -1.96 -22.14 8.02
C LEU A 320 -1.83 -20.87 8.87
N GLY A 321 -2.68 -19.87 8.63
CA GLY A 321 -2.79 -18.73 9.53
C GLY A 321 -3.03 -17.38 8.84
N ASN A 322 -2.95 -16.33 9.65
CA ASN A 322 -3.04 -14.93 9.24
C ASN A 322 -1.78 -14.18 9.73
N PRO A 323 -0.71 -14.13 8.92
CA PRO A 323 0.51 -13.44 9.31
C PRO A 323 0.32 -11.91 9.38
N PRO A 324 1.11 -11.18 10.19
CA PRO A 324 0.95 -9.73 10.37
C PRO A 324 1.29 -8.91 9.11
N TYR A 325 0.58 -7.78 8.92
CA TYR A 325 0.72 -6.90 7.76
C TYR A 325 1.49 -5.62 8.11
N SER A 326 2.81 -5.69 8.24
CA SER A 326 3.66 -4.53 8.58
C SER A 326 4.77 -4.28 7.58
N GLY A 327 4.67 -3.16 6.83
CA GLY A 327 5.71 -2.71 5.91
C GLY A 327 6.90 -2.01 6.59
N GLN A 328 6.73 -1.53 7.83
CA GLN A 328 7.80 -1.09 8.73
C GLN A 328 7.98 -2.13 9.83
N SER A 329 8.43 -3.30 9.40
CA SER A 329 8.57 -4.45 10.28
C SER A 329 9.64 -4.23 11.36
N SER A 330 9.32 -4.59 12.61
CA SER A 330 10.27 -4.73 13.71
C SER A 330 11.09 -6.03 13.63
N ASN A 331 10.68 -7.00 12.80
CA ASN A 331 11.36 -8.27 12.58
C ASN A 331 12.55 -8.09 11.62
N THR A 332 13.68 -7.60 12.12
CA THR A 332 14.89 -7.36 11.32
C THR A 332 15.91 -8.50 11.39
N GLY A 333 15.47 -9.71 11.77
CA GLY A 333 16.32 -10.88 11.90
C GLY A 333 17.18 -11.14 10.66
N THR A 334 18.43 -11.54 10.89
CA THR A 334 19.45 -11.77 9.86
C THR A 334 19.06 -12.92 8.92
N TRP A 335 18.60 -14.04 9.49
CA TRP A 335 18.19 -15.23 8.74
C TRP A 335 17.09 -14.90 7.71
N ILE A 336 15.94 -14.39 8.15
CA ILE A 336 14.80 -14.15 7.25
C ILE A 336 15.13 -13.09 6.19
N THR A 337 15.90 -12.05 6.57
CA THR A 337 16.31 -11.00 5.66
C THR A 337 17.25 -11.55 4.56
N ASN A 338 18.16 -12.45 4.93
CA ASN A 338 19.04 -13.12 3.98
C ASN A 338 18.26 -14.10 3.09
N SER A 339 17.36 -14.89 3.67
CA SER A 339 16.50 -15.82 2.93
C SER A 339 15.71 -15.12 1.82
N ILE A 340 15.15 -13.94 2.11
CA ILE A 340 14.42 -13.11 1.13
C ILE A 340 15.37 -12.50 0.09
N LYS A 341 16.54 -11.99 0.50
CA LYS A 341 17.43 -11.24 -0.41
C LYS A 341 18.31 -12.13 -1.29
N GLN A 342 18.77 -13.24 -0.74
CA GLN A 342 19.82 -14.08 -1.33
C GLN A 342 19.33 -15.47 -1.73
N GLY A 343 18.09 -15.82 -1.37
CA GLY A 343 17.55 -17.15 -1.58
C GLY A 343 18.06 -18.18 -0.57
N GLU A 344 17.51 -19.38 -0.65
CA GLU A 344 17.93 -20.55 0.13
C GLU A 344 18.26 -21.70 -0.83
N THR A 345 19.08 -22.65 -0.37
CA THR A 345 19.29 -23.90 -1.12
C THR A 345 18.09 -24.81 -0.91
N LEU A 346 17.38 -25.13 -1.99
CA LEU A 346 16.24 -26.04 -2.01
C LEU A 346 16.70 -27.48 -1.77
N ILE A 347 15.78 -28.39 -1.44
CA ILE A 347 16.09 -29.79 -1.12
C ILE A 347 16.75 -30.54 -2.29
N GLU A 348 16.59 -30.00 -3.50
CA GLU A 348 17.17 -30.52 -4.75
C GLU A 348 18.60 -30.03 -5.01
N GLY A 349 19.19 -29.27 -4.09
CA GLY A 349 20.53 -28.68 -4.23
C GLY A 349 20.56 -27.43 -5.13
N VAL A 350 19.41 -27.00 -5.65
CA VAL A 350 19.27 -25.79 -6.46
C VAL A 350 19.08 -24.59 -5.53
N LYS A 351 19.88 -23.55 -5.70
CA LYS A 351 19.72 -22.30 -4.97
C LYS A 351 18.61 -21.46 -5.60
N ASP A 352 17.61 -21.08 -4.81
CA ASP A 352 16.60 -20.11 -5.21
C ASP A 352 17.23 -18.71 -5.39
N ASP A 353 16.65 -17.90 -6.27
CA ASP A 353 17.14 -16.54 -6.57
C ASP A 353 16.81 -15.53 -5.45
N GLY A 354 15.96 -15.91 -4.49
CA GLY A 354 15.35 -15.00 -3.53
C GLY A 354 14.31 -14.10 -4.20
N TYR A 355 13.78 -13.14 -3.46
CA TYR A 355 12.73 -12.24 -3.96
C TYR A 355 13.29 -10.97 -4.63
N TYR A 356 14.58 -10.71 -4.44
CA TYR A 356 15.29 -9.55 -5.00
C TYR A 356 15.92 -9.83 -6.38
N ALA A 357 15.76 -11.04 -6.90
CA ALA A 357 16.17 -11.42 -8.24
C ALA A 357 15.08 -12.23 -8.95
N VAL A 358 15.16 -12.27 -10.27
CA VAL A 358 14.21 -12.93 -11.17
C VAL A 358 15.01 -13.49 -12.34
N ASP A 359 14.97 -14.80 -12.55
CA ASP A 359 15.65 -15.49 -13.64
C ASP A 359 17.13 -15.07 -13.78
N GLY A 360 17.84 -15.09 -12.63
CA GLY A 360 19.26 -14.73 -12.53
C GLY A 360 19.58 -13.24 -12.67
N LYS A 361 18.58 -12.35 -12.76
CA LYS A 361 18.78 -10.89 -12.86
C LYS A 361 18.24 -10.15 -11.64
N PRO A 362 18.89 -9.05 -11.20
CA PRO A 362 18.38 -8.25 -10.09
C PRO A 362 17.04 -7.59 -10.43
N LEU A 363 16.18 -7.44 -9.42
CA LEU A 363 14.84 -6.90 -9.56
C LEU A 363 14.83 -5.46 -10.09
N ASN A 364 15.78 -4.61 -9.69
CA ASN A 364 15.91 -3.20 -10.11
C ASN A 364 14.66 -2.29 -9.92
N GLU A 365 13.66 -2.71 -9.14
CA GLU A 365 12.49 -1.87 -8.85
C GLU A 365 12.79 -0.78 -7.83
N LYS A 366 12.11 0.37 -7.95
CA LYS A 366 12.44 1.59 -7.19
C LYS A 366 12.22 1.50 -5.68
N ASN A 367 11.31 0.64 -5.22
CA ASN A 367 10.89 0.55 -3.81
C ASN A 367 10.83 -0.91 -3.32
N PRO A 368 11.95 -1.66 -3.29
CA PRO A 368 11.95 -3.07 -2.93
C PRO A 368 11.68 -3.34 -1.44
N LYS A 369 11.62 -2.28 -0.61
CA LYS A 369 11.34 -2.38 0.83
C LYS A 369 10.05 -3.14 1.17
N TRP A 370 9.06 -3.14 0.28
CA TRP A 370 7.80 -3.87 0.48
C TRP A 370 7.97 -5.40 0.49
N LEU A 371 9.07 -5.93 -0.06
CA LEU A 371 9.45 -7.34 0.09
C LEU A 371 9.85 -7.71 1.53
N LEU A 372 10.07 -6.72 2.39
CA LEU A 372 10.35 -6.92 3.82
C LEU A 372 9.10 -6.72 4.69
N ASN A 373 7.91 -6.70 4.08
CA ASN A 373 6.67 -6.76 4.83
C ASN A 373 6.57 -8.11 5.56
N ASP A 374 6.01 -8.12 6.77
CA ASP A 374 5.95 -9.33 7.59
C ASP A 374 5.19 -10.48 6.95
N TYR A 375 4.04 -10.25 6.29
CA TYR A 375 3.34 -11.35 5.61
C TYR A 375 4.20 -12.03 4.53
N VAL A 376 5.08 -11.27 3.87
CA VAL A 376 6.05 -11.79 2.88
C VAL A 376 7.10 -12.66 3.57
N LYS A 377 7.56 -12.25 4.76
CA LYS A 377 8.49 -13.03 5.59
C LYS A 377 7.86 -14.33 6.09
N PHE A 378 6.61 -14.30 6.52
CA PHE A 378 5.90 -15.50 6.94
C PHE A 378 5.61 -16.44 5.78
N LEU A 379 5.26 -15.93 4.59
CA LEU A 379 5.18 -16.75 3.38
C LEU A 379 6.55 -17.34 3.01
N ARG A 380 7.64 -16.59 3.17
CA ARG A 380 8.99 -17.11 2.94
C ARG A 380 9.36 -18.21 3.95
N PHE A 381 9.05 -18.02 5.23
CA PHE A 381 9.22 -19.05 6.25
C PHE A 381 8.42 -20.33 5.89
N ALA A 382 7.15 -20.17 5.53
CA ALA A 382 6.30 -21.29 5.12
C ALA A 382 6.85 -22.01 3.88
N GLN A 383 7.31 -21.26 2.87
CA GLN A 383 7.99 -21.78 1.69
C GLN A 383 9.21 -22.63 2.09
N CYS A 384 10.12 -22.10 2.91
CA CYS A 384 11.30 -22.82 3.37
C CYS A 384 10.93 -24.08 4.17
N LYS A 385 9.88 -24.03 4.99
CA LYS A 385 9.46 -25.14 5.85
C LYS A 385 8.82 -26.29 5.07
N ILE A 386 8.00 -25.98 4.07
CA ILE A 386 7.45 -27.00 3.15
C ILE A 386 8.55 -27.55 2.25
N GLU A 387 9.49 -26.71 1.80
CA GLU A 387 10.64 -27.18 1.02
C GLU A 387 11.53 -28.15 1.82
N GLN A 388 11.76 -27.86 3.10
CA GLN A 388 12.46 -28.76 4.02
C GLN A 388 11.75 -30.12 4.15
N THR A 389 10.42 -30.10 4.22
CA THR A 389 9.62 -31.33 4.32
C THR A 389 9.57 -32.09 2.98
N GLY A 390 9.74 -31.37 1.87
CA GLY A 390 9.73 -31.89 0.49
C GLY A 390 8.34 -31.99 -0.14
N TYR A 391 7.27 -31.97 0.67
CA TYR A 391 5.87 -31.92 0.24
C TYR A 391 5.01 -31.32 1.36
N GLY A 392 3.84 -30.78 0.99
CA GLY A 392 2.88 -30.21 1.94
C GLY A 392 2.12 -29.02 1.37
N VAL A 393 1.32 -28.39 2.22
CA VAL A 393 0.41 -27.31 1.83
C VAL A 393 0.47 -26.13 2.78
N VAL A 394 0.49 -24.93 2.21
CA VAL A 394 0.31 -23.66 2.93
C VAL A 394 -1.07 -23.12 2.62
N GLY A 395 -1.84 -22.67 3.62
CA GLY A 395 -3.12 -21.98 3.46
C GLY A 395 -3.19 -20.73 4.33
N MET A 396 -3.01 -19.54 3.76
CA MET A 396 -2.95 -18.28 4.52
C MET A 396 -3.85 -17.21 3.92
N ILE A 397 -4.30 -16.27 4.75
CA ILE A 397 -4.84 -14.98 4.28
C ILE A 397 -3.74 -13.92 4.36
N THR A 398 -3.60 -13.11 3.31
CA THR A 398 -2.52 -12.12 3.18
C THR A 398 -3.00 -10.85 2.49
N ASP A 399 -2.20 -9.79 2.53
CA ASP A 399 -2.40 -8.60 1.70
C ASP A 399 -2.29 -9.00 0.21
N HIS A 400 -3.25 -8.57 -0.63
CA HIS A 400 -3.32 -8.98 -2.03
C HIS A 400 -2.39 -8.21 -2.99
N SER A 401 -1.58 -7.27 -2.50
CA SER A 401 -0.74 -6.41 -3.35
C SER A 401 0.29 -7.19 -4.18
N TYR A 402 0.72 -8.36 -3.69
CA TYR A 402 1.66 -9.22 -4.41
C TYR A 402 1.08 -9.87 -5.65
N LEU A 403 -0.25 -9.84 -5.87
CA LEU A 403 -0.87 -10.43 -7.06
C LEU A 403 -0.43 -9.69 -8.34
N GLU A 404 -0.35 -8.35 -8.27
CA GLU A 404 -0.17 -7.47 -9.43
C GLU A 404 1.09 -6.61 -9.38
N ASN A 405 1.56 -6.23 -8.18
CA ASN A 405 2.57 -5.18 -8.05
C ASN A 405 3.94 -5.65 -8.61
N PRO A 406 4.62 -4.82 -9.45
CA PRO A 406 5.93 -5.13 -10.02
C PRO A 406 6.99 -5.56 -9.02
N THR A 407 6.94 -4.99 -7.81
CA THR A 407 7.92 -5.23 -6.74
C THR A 407 7.98 -6.70 -6.32
N PHE A 408 6.88 -7.45 -6.47
CA PHE A 408 6.78 -8.84 -6.02
C PHE A 408 7.02 -9.86 -7.13
N ARG A 409 7.50 -9.46 -8.33
CA ARG A 409 7.70 -10.44 -9.42
C ARG A 409 8.71 -11.54 -9.06
N GLY A 410 9.75 -11.20 -8.29
CA GLY A 410 10.72 -12.18 -7.78
C GLY A 410 10.09 -13.17 -6.81
N MET A 411 9.26 -12.67 -5.89
CA MET A 411 8.46 -13.51 -5.00
C MET A 411 7.55 -14.46 -5.78
N ARG A 412 6.75 -13.96 -6.74
CA ARG A 412 5.86 -14.80 -7.56
C ARG A 412 6.62 -15.89 -8.31
N ARG A 413 7.76 -15.52 -8.92
CA ARG A 413 8.64 -16.47 -9.62
C ARG A 413 9.22 -17.53 -8.67
N SER A 414 9.68 -17.12 -7.49
CA SER A 414 10.21 -18.04 -6.48
C SER A 414 9.14 -19.03 -6.00
N LEU A 415 7.92 -18.56 -5.71
CA LEU A 415 6.80 -19.42 -5.32
C LEU A 415 6.46 -20.44 -6.42
N MET A 416 6.40 -20.02 -7.68
CA MET A 416 6.16 -20.92 -8.83
C MET A 416 7.28 -21.96 -9.03
N ARG A 417 8.48 -21.75 -8.45
CA ARG A 417 9.56 -22.75 -8.50
C ARG A 417 9.49 -23.75 -7.34
N SER A 418 8.94 -23.35 -6.20
CA SER A 418 8.84 -24.20 -5.01
C SER A 418 7.60 -25.09 -4.99
N PHE A 419 6.48 -24.61 -5.55
CA PHE A 419 5.17 -25.25 -5.44
C PHE A 419 4.66 -25.73 -6.82
N ASP A 420 3.95 -26.86 -6.82
CA ASP A 420 3.36 -27.46 -8.03
C ASP A 420 2.03 -26.82 -8.40
N GLU A 421 1.25 -26.43 -7.39
CA GLU A 421 -0.04 -25.76 -7.58
C GLU A 421 -0.18 -24.56 -6.66
N ILE A 422 -0.69 -23.45 -7.20
CA ILE A 422 -0.95 -22.20 -6.48
C ILE A 422 -2.40 -21.79 -6.73
N TYR A 423 -3.19 -21.67 -5.67
CA TYR A 423 -4.57 -21.20 -5.72
C TYR A 423 -4.69 -19.85 -5.01
N LEU A 424 -5.25 -18.86 -5.70
CA LEU A 424 -5.31 -17.46 -5.25
C LEU A 424 -6.76 -16.99 -5.29
N PHE A 425 -7.38 -16.85 -4.13
CA PHE A 425 -8.73 -16.33 -3.99
C PHE A 425 -8.65 -14.86 -3.55
N ASP A 426 -8.71 -13.93 -4.51
CA ASP A 426 -8.68 -12.51 -4.24
C ASP A 426 -10.02 -12.08 -3.63
N LEU A 427 -9.97 -11.60 -2.38
CA LEU A 427 -11.14 -11.11 -1.65
C LEU A 427 -11.29 -9.60 -1.81
N HIS A 428 -10.42 -8.93 -2.56
CA HIS A 428 -10.46 -7.49 -2.84
C HIS A 428 -10.59 -6.62 -1.58
N GLY A 429 -11.40 -5.57 -1.62
CA GLY A 429 -11.66 -4.63 -0.54
C GLY A 429 -10.63 -3.51 -0.44
N ASN A 430 -9.85 -3.25 -1.47
CA ASN A 430 -8.80 -2.24 -1.40
C ASN A 430 -9.36 -0.81 -1.55
N SER A 431 -9.75 -0.22 -0.42
CA SER A 431 -10.23 1.17 -0.36
C SER A 431 -9.18 2.22 -0.75
N LEU A 432 -7.87 1.90 -0.65
CA LEU A 432 -6.78 2.79 -1.09
C LEU A 432 -6.74 2.88 -2.62
N LYS A 433 -7.01 1.77 -3.31
CA LYS A 433 -7.21 1.73 -4.77
C LYS A 433 -8.61 2.17 -5.20
N LYS A 434 -9.54 2.36 -4.25
CA LYS A 434 -10.97 2.58 -4.49
C LYS A 434 -11.55 1.49 -5.40
N GLU A 435 -11.24 0.24 -5.07
CA GLU A 435 -11.82 -0.90 -5.76
C GLU A 435 -13.35 -0.89 -5.65
N THR A 436 -14.00 -1.21 -6.76
CA THR A 436 -15.44 -1.41 -6.86
C THR A 436 -15.67 -2.74 -7.56
N CYS A 437 -16.82 -3.36 -7.31
CA CYS A 437 -17.24 -4.56 -8.02
C CYS A 437 -17.23 -4.32 -9.55
N PRO A 438 -17.12 -5.38 -10.38
CA PRO A 438 -17.16 -5.25 -11.84
C PRO A 438 -18.43 -4.59 -12.39
N ASP A 439 -19.53 -4.62 -11.64
CA ASP A 439 -20.80 -3.95 -11.95
C ASP A 439 -20.89 -2.50 -11.44
N GLY A 440 -19.82 -1.98 -10.82
CA GLY A 440 -19.72 -0.64 -10.25
C GLY A 440 -20.27 -0.50 -8.83
N SER A 441 -20.79 -1.58 -8.22
CA SER A 441 -21.24 -1.56 -6.83
C SER A 441 -20.07 -1.50 -5.83
N ASN A 442 -20.38 -1.16 -4.58
CA ASN A 442 -19.38 -1.05 -3.51
C ASN A 442 -18.78 -2.42 -3.17
N ASP A 443 -17.46 -2.44 -2.96
CA ASP A 443 -16.72 -3.59 -2.49
C ASP A 443 -16.11 -3.31 -1.11
N GLU A 444 -16.21 -4.26 -0.18
CA GLU A 444 -15.73 -4.09 1.20
C GLU A 444 -14.68 -5.14 1.57
N ASN A 445 -13.65 -4.75 2.31
CA ASN A 445 -12.68 -5.72 2.81
C ASN A 445 -13.30 -6.65 3.86
N VAL A 446 -12.80 -7.89 3.98
CA VAL A 446 -13.26 -8.87 4.98
C VAL A 446 -12.83 -8.54 6.42
N PHE A 447 -11.81 -7.70 6.59
CA PHE A 447 -11.40 -7.06 7.83
C PHE A 447 -11.73 -5.56 7.80
N ASP A 448 -11.74 -4.92 8.97
CA ASP A 448 -11.87 -3.48 9.09
C ASP A 448 -10.55 -2.75 8.78
N ILE A 449 -10.01 -2.96 7.58
CA ILE A 449 -8.75 -2.41 7.09
C ILE A 449 -8.89 -1.82 5.68
N ARG A 450 -7.89 -1.06 5.25
CA ARG A 450 -7.92 -0.34 3.97
C ARG A 450 -7.28 -1.08 2.80
N GLN A 451 -6.30 -1.95 3.07
CA GLN A 451 -5.64 -2.77 2.06
C GLN A 451 -6.56 -3.92 1.63
N GLY A 452 -6.44 -4.37 0.38
CA GLY A 452 -7.15 -5.57 -0.07
C GLY A 452 -6.47 -6.86 0.38
N THR A 453 -7.24 -7.94 0.45
CA THR A 453 -6.79 -9.22 1.01
C THR A 453 -7.07 -10.39 0.09
N ALA A 454 -6.21 -11.40 0.09
CA ALA A 454 -6.37 -12.62 -0.69
C ALA A 454 -6.05 -13.85 0.17
N ILE A 455 -6.78 -14.94 -0.07
CA ILE A 455 -6.45 -16.27 0.46
C ILE A 455 -5.56 -16.98 -0.54
N VAL A 456 -4.46 -17.54 -0.07
CA VAL A 456 -3.51 -18.28 -0.89
C VAL A 456 -3.37 -19.72 -0.40
N PHE A 457 -3.45 -20.67 -1.32
CA PHE A 457 -3.00 -22.04 -1.10
C PHE A 457 -1.78 -22.35 -1.97
N LEU A 458 -0.72 -22.84 -1.35
CA LEU A 458 0.53 -23.23 -2.01
C LEU A 458 0.74 -24.72 -1.76
N ILE A 459 0.71 -25.54 -2.81
CA ILE A 459 0.71 -27.00 -2.72
C ILE A 459 2.00 -27.54 -3.37
N LYS A 460 2.78 -28.29 -2.58
CA LYS A 460 3.95 -29.04 -3.03
C LYS A 460 3.66 -30.53 -2.92
N LYS A 461 3.65 -31.25 -4.03
CA LYS A 461 3.40 -32.69 -4.12
C LYS A 461 4.70 -33.47 -3.96
N THR A 462 4.58 -34.78 -3.82
CA THR A 462 5.75 -35.66 -3.76
C THR A 462 6.44 -35.74 -5.13
N LYS A 463 7.76 -35.99 -5.17
CA LYS A 463 8.55 -36.02 -6.41
C LYS A 463 8.04 -36.97 -7.50
N SER A 464 7.31 -38.03 -7.14
CA SER A 464 6.70 -38.96 -8.10
C SER A 464 5.45 -38.40 -8.80
N GLU A 465 4.86 -37.33 -8.25
CA GLU A 465 3.58 -36.74 -8.69
C GLU A 465 3.72 -35.28 -9.13
N ALA A 466 4.92 -34.69 -9.02
CA ALA A 466 5.22 -33.31 -9.36
C ALA A 466 5.26 -33.10 -10.89
N SER A 467 4.61 -32.03 -11.36
CA SER A 467 4.68 -31.58 -12.76
C SER A 467 5.94 -30.76 -13.00
N GLN A 468 6.42 -30.70 -14.26
CA GLN A 468 7.60 -29.90 -14.62
C GLN A 468 7.33 -28.38 -14.54
N GLU A 469 6.06 -27.95 -14.58
CA GLU A 469 5.63 -26.56 -14.48
C GLU A 469 4.53 -26.38 -13.41
N CYS A 470 4.58 -25.26 -12.69
CA CYS A 470 3.61 -24.89 -11.66
C CYS A 470 2.28 -24.42 -12.27
N ALA A 471 1.17 -25.02 -11.83
CA ALA A 471 -0.18 -24.61 -12.21
C ALA A 471 -0.70 -23.50 -11.28
N VAL A 472 -1.14 -22.38 -11.85
CA VAL A 472 -1.64 -21.23 -11.09
C VAL A 472 -3.12 -21.00 -11.38
N TYR A 473 -3.92 -20.90 -10.33
CA TYR A 473 -5.37 -20.73 -10.36
C TYR A 473 -5.79 -19.46 -9.61
N HIS A 474 -6.73 -18.72 -10.20
CA HIS A 474 -7.26 -17.47 -9.64
C HIS A 474 -8.78 -17.53 -9.54
N ALA A 475 -9.33 -16.95 -8.48
CA ALA A 475 -10.74 -16.67 -8.32
C ALA A 475 -10.93 -15.30 -7.65
N ASP A 476 -12.02 -14.62 -7.96
CA ASP A 476 -12.36 -13.30 -7.42
C ASP A 476 -13.60 -13.41 -6.51
N LEU A 477 -13.60 -12.73 -5.37
CA LEU A 477 -14.77 -12.54 -4.51
C LEU A 477 -15.03 -11.06 -4.28
N TRP A 478 -16.00 -10.54 -5.03
CA TRP A 478 -16.48 -9.16 -4.94
C TRP A 478 -17.73 -9.05 -4.07
N GLY A 479 -17.94 -7.89 -3.44
CA GLY A 479 -19.18 -7.51 -2.78
C GLY A 479 -19.02 -6.97 -1.36
N LEU A 480 -20.14 -6.77 -0.69
CA LEU A 480 -20.19 -6.33 0.71
C LEU A 480 -19.78 -7.46 1.67
N ARG A 481 -19.17 -7.09 2.80
CA ARG A 481 -18.58 -8.01 3.76
C ARG A 481 -19.61 -9.00 4.31
N ASP A 482 -20.67 -8.47 4.93
CA ASP A 482 -21.60 -9.27 5.73
C ASP A 482 -22.66 -9.98 4.88
N THR A 483 -23.02 -9.41 3.73
CA THR A 483 -24.14 -9.92 2.91
C THR A 483 -23.70 -10.81 1.76
N ILE A 484 -22.43 -10.69 1.30
CA ILE A 484 -21.92 -11.47 0.16
C ILE A 484 -20.70 -12.28 0.57
N LYS A 485 -19.64 -11.64 1.08
CA LYS A 485 -18.36 -12.30 1.29
C LYS A 485 -18.42 -13.38 2.39
N TYR A 486 -18.93 -13.03 3.56
CA TYR A 486 -19.03 -13.96 4.70
C TYR A 486 -19.91 -15.18 4.40
N PRO A 487 -21.15 -15.04 3.86
CA PRO A 487 -21.95 -16.20 3.47
C PRO A 487 -21.24 -17.11 2.47
N GLN A 488 -20.59 -16.55 1.44
CA GLN A 488 -19.87 -17.37 0.46
C GLN A 488 -18.68 -18.11 1.05
N LEU A 489 -17.92 -17.49 1.95
CA LEU A 489 -16.79 -18.14 2.62
C LEU A 489 -17.24 -19.27 3.58
N LEU A 490 -18.39 -19.12 4.23
CA LEU A 490 -18.98 -20.16 5.07
C LEU A 490 -19.47 -21.38 4.26
N GLU A 491 -20.02 -21.16 3.07
CA GLU A 491 -20.57 -22.22 2.23
C GLU A 491 -19.51 -22.92 1.37
N LYS A 492 -18.56 -22.15 0.81
CA LYS A 492 -17.61 -22.66 -0.19
C LYS A 492 -16.36 -23.29 0.45
N SER A 493 -15.60 -23.97 -0.41
CA SER A 493 -14.23 -24.46 -0.17
C SER A 493 -13.45 -24.38 -1.48
N ILE A 494 -12.17 -24.73 -1.46
CA ILE A 494 -11.36 -24.88 -2.68
C ILE A 494 -12.03 -25.80 -3.72
N ALA A 495 -12.80 -26.80 -3.31
CA ALA A 495 -13.47 -27.75 -4.20
C ALA A 495 -14.64 -27.13 -4.99
N THR A 496 -15.35 -26.20 -4.36
CA THR A 496 -16.58 -25.59 -4.90
C THR A 496 -16.36 -24.18 -5.44
N THR A 497 -15.17 -23.61 -5.21
CA THR A 497 -14.77 -22.32 -5.77
C THR A 497 -14.51 -22.47 -7.27
N GLN A 498 -15.02 -21.52 -8.05
CA GLN A 498 -14.85 -21.52 -9.50
C GLN A 498 -13.48 -20.92 -9.87
N TRP A 499 -12.52 -21.79 -10.11
CA TRP A 499 -11.15 -21.41 -10.42
C TRP A 499 -10.95 -21.17 -11.92
N ARG A 500 -10.23 -20.09 -12.24
CA ARG A 500 -9.67 -19.84 -13.57
C ARG A 500 -8.18 -20.13 -13.54
N GLN A 501 -7.72 -21.08 -14.35
CA GLN A 501 -6.27 -21.26 -14.55
C GLN A 501 -5.70 -20.05 -15.29
N ILE A 502 -4.58 -19.54 -14.80
CA ILE A 502 -3.81 -18.44 -15.39
C ILE A 502 -2.41 -18.93 -15.74
N PHE A 503 -1.77 -18.27 -16.71
CA PHE A 503 -0.44 -18.60 -17.19
C PHE A 503 0.48 -17.39 -17.00
N PRO A 504 1.11 -17.22 -15.82
CA PRO A 504 1.96 -16.08 -15.52
C PRO A 504 3.13 -15.95 -16.51
N GLN A 505 3.23 -14.80 -17.17
CA GLN A 505 4.21 -14.55 -18.24
C GLN A 505 5.54 -13.96 -17.72
N PRO A 506 6.69 -14.17 -18.40
CA PRO A 506 8.01 -13.76 -17.90
C PRO A 506 8.25 -12.26 -17.67
N ASP A 507 7.39 -11.38 -18.16
CA ASP A 507 7.51 -9.94 -17.95
C ASP A 507 7.31 -9.58 -16.47
N MET A 508 6.28 -10.15 -15.85
CA MET A 508 5.76 -9.74 -14.56
C MET A 508 5.34 -10.91 -13.68
N TYR A 509 5.19 -12.11 -14.24
CA TYR A 509 4.66 -13.31 -13.59
C TYR A 509 3.40 -13.01 -12.79
N LEU A 510 2.43 -12.29 -13.37
CA LEU A 510 1.26 -11.86 -12.61
C LEU A 510 0.42 -13.05 -12.14
N PHE A 511 -0.05 -12.92 -10.91
CA PHE A 511 -0.98 -13.84 -10.25
C PHE A 511 -2.43 -13.39 -10.40
N ALA A 512 -2.68 -12.40 -11.26
CA ALA A 512 -4.00 -11.92 -11.63
C ALA A 512 -4.28 -12.18 -13.12
N PRO A 513 -5.55 -12.36 -13.54
CA PRO A 513 -5.89 -12.66 -14.92
C PRO A 513 -5.53 -11.53 -15.90
N ARG A 514 -5.05 -11.90 -17.09
CA ARG A 514 -4.80 -10.99 -18.22
C ARG A 514 -5.62 -11.38 -19.46
N ASP A 515 -5.79 -10.43 -20.39
CA ASP A 515 -6.37 -10.68 -21.71
C ASP A 515 -5.24 -10.69 -22.75
N ASP A 516 -4.72 -11.89 -23.02
CA ASP A 516 -3.51 -12.10 -23.82
C ASP A 516 -3.71 -11.78 -25.31
N ARG A 517 -4.95 -11.88 -25.84
CA ARG A 517 -5.25 -11.58 -27.25
C ARG A 517 -5.18 -10.09 -27.54
N LEU A 518 -5.78 -9.29 -26.66
CA LEU A 518 -5.71 -7.82 -26.71
C LEU A 518 -4.26 -7.35 -26.51
N GLN A 519 -3.51 -7.97 -25.59
CA GLN A 519 -2.10 -7.64 -25.36
C GLN A 519 -1.22 -7.96 -26.57
N ALA A 520 -1.40 -9.12 -27.22
CA ALA A 520 -0.63 -9.48 -28.41
C ALA A 520 -0.94 -8.54 -29.60
N ALA A 521 -2.20 -8.18 -29.81
CA ALA A 521 -2.61 -7.21 -30.83
C ALA A 521 -2.04 -5.81 -30.53
N TYR A 522 -2.04 -5.41 -29.26
CA TYR A 522 -1.45 -4.15 -28.85
C TYR A 522 0.06 -4.16 -29.06
N GLN A 523 0.79 -5.17 -28.60
CA GLN A 523 2.26 -5.25 -28.68
C GLN A 523 2.84 -5.15 -30.10
N LYS A 524 2.07 -5.46 -31.16
CA LYS A 524 2.45 -5.24 -32.58
C LYS A 524 2.63 -3.77 -32.98
N ASN A 525 2.07 -2.90 -32.15
CA ASN A 525 2.16 -1.45 -32.20
C ASN A 525 3.58 -0.86 -31.89
N PRO A 526 4.07 0.29 -32.42
CA PRO A 526 5.28 0.93 -31.87
C PRO A 526 5.03 1.68 -30.54
N ARG A 527 5.87 1.45 -29.53
CA ARG A 527 5.79 2.12 -28.23
C ARG A 527 6.22 3.59 -28.38
N LEU A 528 5.67 4.53 -27.63
CA LEU A 528 6.10 5.93 -27.73
C LEU A 528 7.49 6.24 -27.14
N SER A 529 8.16 5.33 -26.41
CA SER A 529 9.63 5.41 -26.19
C SER A 529 10.42 5.01 -27.43
N ASP A 530 9.79 4.22 -28.30
CA ASP A 530 10.36 3.75 -29.55
C ASP A 530 10.02 4.75 -30.67
N ILE A 531 8.92 5.51 -30.53
CA ILE A 531 8.55 6.65 -31.39
C ILE A 531 9.30 7.93 -30.96
N PHE A 532 9.42 8.22 -29.66
CA PHE A 532 10.15 9.38 -29.12
C PHE A 532 11.34 8.93 -28.29
N GLN A 533 12.54 9.29 -28.72
CA GLN A 533 13.75 8.66 -28.21
C GLN A 533 14.18 9.07 -26.77
N GLN A 534 13.51 10.00 -26.05
CA GLN A 534 14.02 10.66 -24.79
C GLN A 534 12.94 11.26 -23.79
N SER A 535 13.05 11.16 -22.41
CA SER A 535 12.06 11.69 -21.35
C SER A 535 12.48 11.76 -19.78
N SER A 536 11.96 12.66 -18.85
CA SER A 536 12.34 12.78 -17.33
C SER A 536 11.38 13.42 -16.21
N VAL A 537 11.85 14.03 -15.02
CA VAL A 537 11.18 14.51 -13.70
C VAL A 537 11.80 15.82 -12.97
N GLY A 538 11.20 16.52 -11.92
CA GLY A 538 11.51 17.93 -11.36
C GLY A 538 11.95 18.25 -9.83
N VAL A 539 11.93 19.54 -9.29
CA VAL A 539 12.62 20.18 -8.07
C VAL A 539 12.01 20.02 -6.62
N ALA A 540 12.78 20.22 -5.50
CA ALA A 540 12.36 20.14 -4.06
C ALA A 540 13.00 21.16 -3.04
N THR A 541 12.22 21.67 -2.06
CA THR A 541 12.53 22.80 -1.12
C THR A 541 12.60 22.45 0.39
N ALA A 542 12.00 21.33 0.82
CA ALA A 542 11.98 20.78 2.19
C ALA A 542 11.27 21.58 3.32
N ARG A 543 11.26 22.93 3.29
CA ARG A 543 10.57 23.80 4.27
C ARG A 543 9.89 24.98 3.58
N ASP A 544 8.75 24.69 2.95
CA ASP A 544 8.06 25.59 2.03
C ASP A 544 7.51 26.85 2.71
N ASN A 545 6.93 26.72 3.91
CA ASN A 545 6.30 27.83 4.63
C ASN A 545 7.30 28.92 5.06
N LEU A 546 8.55 28.55 5.33
CA LEU A 546 9.61 29.50 5.65
C LEU A 546 10.16 30.15 4.37
N THR A 547 10.38 29.34 3.34
CA THR A 547 11.16 29.76 2.16
C THR A 547 10.32 30.41 1.07
N LEU A 548 8.99 30.29 1.08
CA LEU A 548 8.11 30.77 0.01
C LEU A 548 6.99 31.67 0.57
N GLN A 549 7.00 32.96 0.21
CA GLN A 549 6.03 33.98 0.68
C GLN A 549 5.23 34.59 -0.48
N TRP A 550 4.17 35.36 -0.21
CA TRP A 550 3.26 35.86 -1.25
C TRP A 550 3.71 37.17 -1.88
N SER A 551 4.54 37.94 -1.17
CA SER A 551 5.10 39.19 -1.65
C SER A 551 6.61 39.25 -1.43
N PRO A 552 7.35 40.02 -2.26
CA PRO A 552 8.76 40.30 -2.02
C PRO A 552 9.02 40.90 -0.63
N GLU A 553 8.12 41.72 -0.12
CA GLU A 553 8.22 42.40 1.17
C GLU A 553 8.14 41.42 2.35
N GLU A 554 7.26 40.42 2.25
CA GLU A 554 7.15 39.33 3.23
C GLU A 554 8.42 38.48 3.25
N VAL A 555 8.93 38.09 2.07
CA VAL A 555 10.21 37.36 1.96
C VAL A 555 11.32 38.15 2.66
N TRP A 556 11.40 39.45 2.36
CA TRP A 556 12.45 40.30 2.91
C TRP A 556 12.38 40.44 4.43
N THR A 557 11.18 40.60 4.97
CA THR A 557 10.95 40.70 6.42
C THR A 557 11.31 39.39 7.12
N THR A 558 10.88 38.25 6.56
CA THR A 558 11.21 36.92 7.06
C THR A 558 12.71 36.68 7.06
N VAL A 559 13.43 37.04 5.99
CA VAL A 559 14.89 36.90 5.87
C VAL A 559 15.65 37.75 6.91
N LEU A 560 15.25 39.00 7.13
CA LEU A 560 15.89 39.89 8.11
C LEU A 560 15.69 39.43 9.55
N ASN A 561 14.48 38.97 9.89
CA ASN A 561 14.16 38.50 11.24
C ASN A 561 14.81 37.13 11.50
N PHE A 562 14.66 36.19 10.57
CA PHE A 562 15.17 34.83 10.70
C PHE A 562 16.70 34.79 10.79
N SER A 563 17.42 35.63 10.05
CA SER A 563 18.90 35.65 10.04
C SER A 563 19.53 36.14 11.36
N LYS A 564 18.80 36.88 12.20
CA LYS A 564 19.31 37.48 13.45
C LYS A 564 18.74 36.84 14.73
N MET A 565 17.73 35.99 14.59
CA MET A 565 17.11 35.31 15.72
C MET A 565 18.00 34.19 16.26
N ASP A 566 17.93 33.96 17.57
CA ASP A 566 18.46 32.74 18.18
C ASP A 566 17.81 31.49 17.53
N PRO A 567 18.57 30.42 17.20
CA PRO A 567 18.05 29.25 16.49
C PRO A 567 16.85 28.57 17.16
N GLU A 568 16.81 28.51 18.49
CA GLU A 568 15.70 27.86 19.21
C GLU A 568 14.46 28.76 19.23
N LEU A 569 14.67 30.08 19.34
CA LEU A 569 13.58 31.05 19.19
C LEU A 569 13.01 31.06 17.75
N ALA A 570 13.86 30.87 16.74
CA ALA A 570 13.46 30.75 15.34
C ALA A 570 12.67 29.46 15.05
N ARG A 571 12.99 28.35 15.72
CA ARG A 571 12.21 27.10 15.62
C ARG A 571 10.78 27.29 16.09
N VAL A 572 10.60 28.00 17.21
CA VAL A 572 9.29 28.30 17.79
C VAL A 572 8.53 29.33 16.93
N ALA A 573 9.20 30.40 16.49
CA ALA A 573 8.55 31.48 15.76
C ALA A 573 8.06 31.10 14.34
N TYR A 574 8.71 30.13 13.68
CA TYR A 574 8.39 29.70 12.32
C TYR A 574 7.94 28.24 12.19
N ASP A 575 7.69 27.56 13.31
CA ASP A 575 7.18 26.18 13.37
C ASP A 575 8.01 25.18 12.53
N LEU A 576 9.33 25.14 12.77
CA LEU A 576 10.29 24.50 11.85
C LEU A 576 10.55 23.00 12.10
N GLY A 577 10.06 22.46 13.23
CA GLY A 577 10.30 21.08 13.68
C GLY A 577 11.78 20.71 13.84
N GLU A 578 12.07 19.40 13.83
CA GLU A 578 13.45 18.90 13.85
C GLU A 578 14.19 19.10 12.51
N ASP A 579 15.52 19.12 12.58
CA ASP A 579 16.40 19.24 11.42
C ASP A 579 16.34 17.99 10.51
N ALA A 580 16.45 18.20 9.21
CA ALA A 580 16.52 17.12 8.22
C ALA A 580 17.98 16.82 7.83
N ARG A 581 18.23 15.66 7.19
CA ARG A 581 19.58 15.24 6.75
C ARG A 581 20.33 16.33 5.97
N ASP A 582 19.61 17.07 5.10
CA ASP A 582 20.20 18.05 4.18
C ASP A 582 19.68 19.50 4.43
N TRP A 583 18.94 19.78 5.51
CA TRP A 583 18.49 21.14 5.89
C TRP A 583 18.47 21.32 7.42
N LYS A 584 19.15 22.37 7.92
CA LYS A 584 19.29 22.69 9.35
C LYS A 584 19.14 24.19 9.59
N VAL A 585 18.51 24.60 10.68
CA VAL A 585 18.26 26.04 11.00
C VAL A 585 19.55 26.86 10.98
N LYS A 586 20.60 26.39 11.67
CA LYS A 586 21.90 27.09 11.71
C LYS A 586 22.54 27.23 10.33
N LEU A 587 22.40 26.23 9.47
CA LEU A 587 22.96 26.26 8.11
C LEU A 587 22.19 27.25 7.23
N ALA A 588 20.86 27.33 7.41
CA ALA A 588 20.00 28.28 6.71
C ALA A 588 20.29 29.74 7.11
N GLN A 589 20.47 30.02 8.40
CA GLN A 589 20.82 31.36 8.89
C GLN A 589 22.22 31.79 8.44
N GLN A 590 23.20 30.88 8.51
CA GLN A 590 24.56 31.16 8.07
C GLN A 590 24.60 31.48 6.57
N ASP A 591 23.86 30.75 5.74
CA ASP A 591 23.77 31.04 4.31
C ASP A 591 23.18 32.43 4.02
N LEU A 592 22.13 32.85 4.74
CA LEU A 592 21.58 34.19 4.60
C LEU A 592 22.60 35.28 4.97
N LEU A 593 23.31 35.13 6.09
CA LEU A 593 24.33 36.09 6.55
C LEU A 593 25.51 36.15 5.58
N ASP A 594 25.98 35.00 5.10
CA ASP A 594 27.07 34.89 4.12
C ASP A 594 26.68 35.53 2.76
N SER A 595 25.38 35.56 2.43
CA SER A 595 24.87 36.14 1.17
C SER A 595 24.85 37.68 1.13
N GLY A 596 25.12 38.35 2.26
CA GLY A 596 25.15 39.82 2.35
C GLY A 596 23.79 40.51 2.49
N LEU A 597 22.67 39.77 2.40
CA LEU A 597 21.29 40.28 2.53
C LEU A 597 20.99 41.39 1.51
N HIS A 598 20.72 41.00 0.26
CA HIS A 598 20.42 41.89 -0.87
C HIS A 598 19.00 41.64 -1.39
N LYS A 599 18.16 42.69 -1.51
CA LYS A 599 16.76 42.54 -1.98
C LYS A 599 16.66 41.96 -3.39
N GLU A 600 17.70 42.12 -4.20
CA GLU A 600 17.80 41.64 -5.58
C GLU A 600 17.84 40.09 -5.67
N GLN A 601 18.04 39.39 -4.56
CA GLN A 601 17.99 37.92 -4.49
C GLN A 601 16.57 37.37 -4.36
N ILE A 602 15.56 38.22 -4.28
CA ILE A 602 14.16 37.80 -4.20
C ILE A 602 13.62 37.52 -5.61
N ILE A 603 13.20 36.28 -5.87
CA ILE A 603 12.66 35.86 -7.17
C ILE A 603 11.26 35.27 -7.08
N PRO A 604 10.42 35.47 -8.12
CA PRO A 604 9.14 34.79 -8.24
C PRO A 604 9.32 33.34 -8.73
N LEU A 605 8.56 32.42 -8.14
CA LEU A 605 8.42 31.04 -8.58
C LEU A 605 7.00 30.53 -8.27
N PHE A 606 6.47 29.61 -9.07
CA PHE A 606 5.15 29.04 -8.80
C PHE A 606 5.24 27.83 -7.86
N TYR A 607 4.78 27.99 -6.61
CA TYR A 607 4.81 26.96 -5.57
C TYR A 607 3.82 25.81 -5.85
N ARG A 608 2.66 26.15 -6.44
CA ARG A 608 1.58 25.25 -6.89
C ARG A 608 0.95 25.81 -8.19
N PRO A 609 0.05 25.08 -8.90
CA PRO A 609 -0.63 25.64 -10.08
C PRO A 609 -1.26 27.00 -9.79
N PHE A 610 -0.88 27.99 -10.60
CA PHE A 610 -1.34 29.38 -10.50
C PHE A 610 -1.06 30.12 -9.17
N ASP A 611 -0.22 29.55 -8.29
CA ASP A 611 0.20 30.12 -7.01
C ASP A 611 1.65 30.65 -7.15
N MET A 612 1.78 31.90 -7.61
CA MET A 612 3.06 32.61 -7.70
C MET A 612 3.46 33.03 -6.28
N ARG A 613 4.64 32.58 -5.85
CA ARG A 613 5.27 32.96 -4.60
C ARG A 613 6.63 33.55 -4.86
N PHE A 614 7.18 34.21 -3.86
CA PHE A 614 8.49 34.80 -3.86
C PHE A 614 9.39 34.03 -2.90
N THR A 615 10.67 33.93 -3.24
CA THR A 615 11.68 33.32 -2.38
C THR A 615 12.96 34.12 -2.40
N TYR A 616 13.76 34.03 -1.33
CA TYR A 616 15.09 34.62 -1.25
C TYR A 616 16.13 33.61 -1.69
N TYR A 617 16.74 33.78 -2.86
CA TYR A 617 17.57 32.77 -3.49
C TYR A 617 19.06 33.08 -3.39
N THR A 618 19.72 32.38 -2.47
CA THR A 618 21.18 32.47 -2.25
C THR A 618 21.98 31.60 -3.21
N GLY A 619 21.39 30.50 -3.70
CA GLY A 619 22.09 29.57 -4.57
C GLY A 619 23.08 28.62 -3.87
N LYS A 620 23.11 28.55 -2.53
CA LYS A 620 24.04 27.68 -1.79
C LYS A 620 23.37 26.42 -1.25
N SER A 621 23.76 25.24 -1.74
CA SER A 621 23.26 23.95 -1.24
C SER A 621 23.41 23.87 0.28
N ARG A 622 22.41 23.31 0.97
CA ARG A 622 22.38 23.17 2.43
C ARG A 622 22.43 24.52 3.14
N GLY A 623 21.70 25.50 2.62
CA GLY A 623 21.58 26.86 3.11
C GLY A 623 20.13 27.26 3.39
N PHE A 624 19.72 28.47 3.03
CA PHE A 624 18.35 28.95 3.23
C PHE A 624 17.34 28.03 2.55
N HIS A 625 17.68 27.50 1.37
CA HIS A 625 17.05 26.29 0.83
C HIS A 625 17.93 25.05 1.08
N CYS A 626 17.29 23.87 1.10
CA CYS A 626 18.01 22.59 1.23
C CYS A 626 18.97 22.34 0.05
N MET A 627 18.58 22.72 -1.17
CA MET A 627 19.44 22.63 -2.37
C MET A 627 19.22 23.79 -3.36
N PRO A 628 19.55 25.06 -3.03
CA PRO A 628 19.62 26.13 -4.01
C PRO A 628 20.98 26.04 -4.71
N ARG A 629 21.06 26.39 -5.99
CA ARG A 629 22.35 26.40 -6.70
C ARG A 629 22.54 27.71 -7.43
N GLY A 630 23.62 28.46 -7.18
CA GLY A 630 23.71 29.90 -7.48
C GLY A 630 23.98 30.25 -8.92
N ASP A 631 24.58 29.34 -9.68
CA ASP A 631 24.88 29.54 -11.11
C ASP A 631 23.63 29.45 -12.00
N ILE A 632 22.42 29.59 -11.40
CA ILE A 632 21.10 29.17 -11.89
C ILE A 632 20.17 30.31 -12.31
N MET A 633 20.53 31.58 -12.19
CA MET A 633 19.52 32.65 -12.38
C MET A 633 19.49 33.27 -13.79
N ARG A 634 20.42 32.93 -14.69
CA ARG A 634 20.64 33.57 -16.01
C ARG A 634 20.00 32.95 -17.29
N HIS A 635 19.16 31.92 -17.20
CA HIS A 635 18.66 31.05 -18.30
C HIS A 635 17.15 30.74 -18.12
N ILE A 636 16.40 31.69 -17.55
CA ILE A 636 14.96 31.56 -17.29
C ILE A 636 14.18 31.73 -18.61
N ILE A 637 13.35 30.73 -18.98
CA ILE A 637 12.54 30.59 -20.19
C ILE A 637 11.07 30.25 -19.86
N PRO A 638 10.08 30.61 -20.70
CA PRO A 638 8.68 30.23 -20.51
C PRO A 638 8.41 28.76 -20.88
N LEU A 639 7.48 28.09 -20.19
CA LEU A 639 7.11 26.68 -20.38
C LEU A 639 5.68 26.37 -19.83
N PHE A 640 4.91 25.44 -20.40
CA PHE A 640 3.67 24.91 -19.83
C PHE A 640 3.89 23.86 -18.72
N TYR A 641 3.47 24.13 -17.50
CA TYR A 641 3.59 23.17 -16.38
C TYR A 641 2.39 22.20 -16.29
N ARG A 642 1.18 22.61 -16.73
CA ARG A 642 -0.09 21.84 -16.83
C ARG A 642 -0.88 22.26 -18.09
N PRO A 643 -1.95 21.53 -18.52
CA PRO A 643 -2.85 22.02 -19.57
C PRO A 643 -3.29 23.43 -19.25
N PHE A 644 -3.06 24.36 -20.18
CA PHE A 644 -3.40 25.78 -20.04
C PHE A 644 -2.65 26.57 -18.93
N ASP A 645 -1.51 26.08 -18.42
CA ASP A 645 -0.70 26.70 -17.34
C ASP A 645 0.73 27.00 -17.80
N MET A 646 1.03 28.24 -18.22
CA MET A 646 2.37 28.70 -18.61
C MET A 646 3.13 29.30 -17.41
N ARG A 647 4.39 28.90 -17.24
CA ARG A 647 5.32 29.27 -16.15
C ARG A 647 6.68 29.64 -16.73
N PHE A 648 7.62 30.03 -15.87
CA PHE A 648 9.01 30.23 -16.24
C PHE A 648 9.90 29.21 -15.51
N THR A 649 10.88 28.62 -16.20
CA THR A 649 11.91 27.72 -15.62
C THR A 649 13.27 28.07 -16.16
N TYR A 650 14.32 27.66 -15.47
CA TYR A 650 15.68 27.89 -15.91
C TYR A 650 16.28 26.70 -16.66
N TYR A 651 16.41 26.76 -17.98
CA TYR A 651 16.82 25.60 -18.80
C TYR A 651 18.26 25.69 -19.28
N THR A 652 19.08 24.73 -18.86
CA THR A 652 20.53 24.70 -19.14
C THR A 652 20.99 23.53 -19.99
N GLY A 653 20.12 22.58 -20.32
CA GLY A 653 20.49 21.35 -21.04
C GLY A 653 21.39 20.36 -20.25
N LYS A 654 22.02 20.80 -19.16
CA LYS A 654 22.92 19.99 -18.33
C LYS A 654 22.16 19.09 -17.35
N SER A 655 22.30 17.78 -17.53
CA SER A 655 21.80 16.79 -16.58
C SER A 655 22.45 16.93 -15.21
N ARG A 656 21.66 16.72 -14.15
CA ARG A 656 22.08 16.90 -12.74
C ARG A 656 22.45 18.36 -12.37
N GLY A 657 21.91 19.34 -13.12
CA GLY A 657 21.97 20.79 -12.84
C GLY A 657 20.66 21.31 -12.21
N PHE A 658 20.17 22.49 -12.62
CA PHE A 658 18.88 23.05 -12.17
C PHE A 658 17.69 22.13 -12.49
N HIS A 659 17.69 21.54 -13.69
CA HIS A 659 16.80 20.45 -14.03
C HIS A 659 17.48 19.12 -13.69
N CYS A 660 16.81 18.27 -12.90
CA CYS A 660 17.33 16.95 -12.52
C CYS A 660 17.75 16.15 -13.76
N ARG A 661 16.90 16.12 -14.80
CA ARG A 661 17.31 15.81 -16.17
C ARG A 661 16.54 16.76 -17.11
N PRO A 662 17.19 17.77 -17.71
CA PRO A 662 16.55 18.74 -18.60
C PRO A 662 16.09 18.13 -19.92
N ARG A 663 16.62 16.95 -20.29
CA ARG A 663 16.34 16.30 -21.57
C ARG A 663 16.61 17.25 -22.72
N GLU A 664 17.84 17.79 -22.72
CA GLU A 664 18.33 18.73 -23.72
C GLU A 664 17.97 18.31 -25.12
N GLU A 665 18.13 17.01 -25.34
CA GLU A 665 18.02 16.39 -26.63
C GLU A 665 16.61 16.42 -27.26
N VAL A 666 15.53 16.59 -26.47
CA VAL A 666 14.15 16.84 -26.96
C VAL A 666 13.75 18.28 -26.72
N MET A 667 13.99 18.75 -25.49
CA MET A 667 13.37 19.96 -24.97
C MET A 667 13.92 21.21 -25.67
N ARG A 668 15.15 21.16 -26.22
CA ARG A 668 15.73 22.24 -27.02
C ARG A 668 14.89 22.59 -28.25
N HIS A 669 14.07 21.66 -28.74
CA HIS A 669 13.24 21.84 -29.93
C HIS A 669 11.92 22.57 -29.64
N ILE A 670 11.55 22.79 -28.37
CA ILE A 670 10.27 23.42 -27.97
C ILE A 670 10.46 24.61 -27.02
N ILE A 671 11.71 24.92 -26.67
CA ILE A 671 12.06 25.89 -25.63
C ILE A 671 12.40 27.27 -26.16
N ASN A 672 12.96 27.33 -27.37
CA ASN A 672 13.45 28.58 -27.96
C ASN A 672 12.44 29.24 -28.90
N GLU A 673 11.60 28.45 -29.57
CA GLU A 673 10.67 28.91 -30.60
C GLU A 673 9.37 28.10 -30.54
N ALA A 674 8.28 28.66 -31.08
CA ALA A 674 7.00 27.98 -31.18
C ALA A 674 7.11 26.73 -32.07
N ASN A 675 6.95 25.55 -31.47
CA ASN A 675 6.98 24.26 -32.16
C ASN A 675 5.91 23.35 -31.57
N LEU A 676 4.98 22.88 -32.43
CA LEU A 676 3.91 21.99 -32.02
C LEU A 676 4.49 20.73 -31.37
N CYS A 677 4.03 20.43 -30.17
CA CYS A 677 4.47 19.26 -29.43
C CYS A 677 3.29 18.52 -28.82
N LEU A 678 3.23 17.22 -29.08
CA LEU A 678 2.23 16.32 -28.53
C LEU A 678 2.68 15.85 -27.14
N ILE A 679 1.73 15.79 -26.22
CA ILE A 679 1.94 15.35 -24.85
C ILE A 679 1.06 14.14 -24.64
N PHE A 680 1.63 13.02 -24.21
CA PHE A 680 0.86 11.82 -23.89
C PHE A 680 1.53 11.00 -22.78
N THR A 681 0.90 9.95 -22.24
CA THR A 681 1.55 9.04 -21.27
C THR A 681 1.79 7.66 -21.86
N ARG A 682 2.78 6.94 -21.31
CA ARG A 682 3.00 5.52 -21.63
C ARG A 682 1.89 4.65 -21.11
N SER A 683 1.49 4.87 -19.88
CA SER A 683 0.54 4.03 -19.17
C SER A 683 -0.27 4.95 -18.26
N THR A 684 -1.42 4.44 -17.83
CA THR A 684 -2.30 5.12 -16.89
C THR A 684 -2.61 4.19 -15.73
N THR A 685 -2.96 4.76 -14.58
CA THR A 685 -3.31 4.03 -13.35
C THR A 685 -4.57 3.20 -13.58
N ALA A 686 -4.62 1.99 -13.01
CA ALA A 686 -5.82 1.15 -13.07
C ALA A 686 -7.02 1.95 -12.51
N ASN A 687 -8.16 1.88 -13.21
CA ASN A 687 -9.46 2.49 -12.87
C ASN A 687 -9.75 3.93 -13.34
N LYS A 688 -8.95 4.54 -14.23
CA LYS A 688 -9.33 5.80 -14.92
C LYS A 688 -9.29 5.69 -16.45
N PRO A 689 -10.22 6.33 -17.18
CA PRO A 689 -10.16 6.41 -18.63
C PRO A 689 -8.95 7.24 -19.08
N PHE A 690 -8.38 6.90 -20.24
CA PHE A 690 -7.25 7.64 -20.79
C PHE A 690 -7.69 9.05 -21.20
N THR A 691 -7.31 10.07 -20.44
CA THR A 691 -7.50 11.51 -20.78
C THR A 691 -6.16 12.25 -20.88
N HIS A 692 -5.07 11.49 -21.04
CA HIS A 692 -3.70 11.97 -20.89
C HIS A 692 -3.11 12.35 -22.25
N ALA A 693 -3.82 13.16 -23.05
CA ALA A 693 -3.33 13.68 -24.33
C ALA A 693 -3.55 15.20 -24.42
N PHE A 694 -2.51 15.95 -24.76
CA PHE A 694 -2.58 17.42 -24.88
C PHE A 694 -1.55 17.96 -25.88
N CYS A 695 -1.69 19.20 -26.34
CA CYS A 695 -0.76 19.83 -27.30
C CYS A 695 -0.21 21.15 -26.75
N THR A 696 0.94 21.58 -27.25
CA THR A 696 1.58 22.84 -26.85
C THR A 696 2.42 23.40 -28.00
N GLU A 697 2.84 24.66 -27.89
CA GLU A 697 3.91 25.26 -28.70
C GLU A 697 5.13 25.69 -27.89
N HIS A 698 5.10 25.52 -26.56
CA HIS A 698 6.19 25.92 -25.65
C HIS A 698 6.65 24.76 -24.75
N GLY A 699 7.86 24.86 -24.19
CA GLY A 699 8.48 23.85 -23.33
C GLY A 699 7.60 23.40 -22.17
N ILE A 700 7.79 22.20 -21.60
CA ILE A 700 6.88 21.60 -20.61
C ILE A 700 7.62 20.85 -19.50
N ILE A 701 7.06 20.79 -18.29
CA ILE A 701 7.60 19.94 -17.20
C ILE A 701 6.97 18.55 -17.13
N ALA A 702 7.75 17.62 -16.58
CA ALA A 702 7.48 16.21 -16.39
C ALA A 702 6.29 15.79 -15.50
N ARG A 703 5.64 16.71 -14.80
CA ARG A 703 4.40 16.46 -14.03
C ARG A 703 3.28 17.28 -14.63
N PHE A 704 3.00 17.07 -15.91
CA PHE A 704 1.95 17.78 -16.63
C PHE A 704 0.54 17.20 -16.34
N PHE A 705 0.41 15.89 -16.13
CA PHE A 705 -0.83 15.24 -15.64
C PHE A 705 -0.75 14.98 -14.12
N PRO A 706 -1.78 15.32 -13.31
CA PRO A 706 -1.67 15.32 -11.84
C PRO A 706 -1.61 13.94 -11.20
N ASP A 707 -1.90 12.91 -11.98
CA ASP A 707 -1.76 11.52 -11.57
C ASP A 707 -0.29 11.18 -11.23
N ALA A 708 -0.03 10.85 -9.96
CA ALA A 708 1.31 10.55 -9.46
C ALA A 708 1.94 9.29 -10.09
N SER A 709 1.11 8.47 -10.74
CA SER A 709 1.45 7.20 -11.38
C SER A 709 1.85 7.33 -12.85
N CYS A 710 1.49 8.45 -13.49
CA CYS A 710 1.61 8.63 -14.93
C CYS A 710 2.73 9.61 -15.29
N VAL A 711 3.66 9.19 -16.14
CA VAL A 711 4.75 10.07 -16.63
C VAL A 711 4.43 10.53 -18.06
N PRO A 712 4.32 11.86 -18.31
CA PRO A 712 4.11 12.41 -19.64
C PRO A 712 5.39 12.34 -20.50
N TYR A 713 5.18 12.13 -21.79
CA TYR A 713 6.17 12.12 -22.86
C TYR A 713 5.90 13.33 -23.75
N PHE A 714 6.98 13.87 -24.34
CA PHE A 714 6.95 15.07 -25.16
C PHE A 714 7.45 14.75 -26.56
N ALA A 715 6.67 15.18 -27.53
CA ALA A 715 6.79 14.78 -28.92
C ALA A 715 6.76 15.99 -29.85
N PRO A 716 7.88 16.71 -30.00
CA PRO A 716 7.94 17.85 -30.92
C PRO A 716 7.72 17.39 -32.35
N LEU A 717 6.99 18.18 -33.14
CA LEU A 717 6.74 17.92 -34.54
C LEU A 717 8.01 18.09 -35.38
N TYR A 718 8.82 19.11 -35.05
CA TYR A 718 10.08 19.40 -35.74
C TYR A 718 11.31 19.28 -34.83
N VAL A 719 12.43 18.87 -35.42
CA VAL A 719 13.77 18.80 -34.83
C VAL A 719 14.68 19.83 -35.49
N TYR A 720 15.52 20.47 -34.69
CA TYR A 720 16.49 21.48 -35.13
C TYR A 720 17.92 20.91 -35.04
N PRO A 721 18.63 20.67 -36.17
CA PRO A 721 19.91 19.94 -36.17
C PRO A 721 21.07 20.68 -35.49
N GLU A 722 21.09 22.02 -35.59
CA GLU A 722 22.15 22.85 -35.01
C GLU A 722 22.00 22.96 -33.48
N LYS A 723 23.13 22.86 -32.77
CA LYS A 723 23.19 22.91 -31.29
C LYS A 723 23.36 24.31 -30.72
N ASP A 724 23.57 25.31 -31.57
CA ASP A 724 23.85 26.67 -31.11
C ASP A 724 22.55 27.34 -30.64
N LEU A 725 22.31 27.34 -29.33
CA LEU A 725 21.09 27.83 -28.69
C LEU A 725 20.79 29.33 -28.95
N PHE A 726 21.66 30.07 -29.63
CA PHE A 726 21.61 31.53 -29.72
C PHE A 726 21.55 32.11 -31.15
N ASN A 727 21.52 31.29 -32.21
CA ASN A 727 21.41 31.77 -33.60
C ASN A 727 20.00 31.55 -34.20
N HIS A 728 19.03 32.32 -33.69
CA HIS A 728 17.57 32.13 -33.89
C HIS A 728 17.07 32.22 -35.34
N LYS A 729 17.72 33.00 -36.22
CA LYS A 729 17.22 33.26 -37.58
C LYS A 729 17.62 32.22 -38.64
N GLU A 730 18.70 31.47 -38.43
CA GLU A 730 19.12 30.39 -39.34
C GLU A 730 18.46 29.04 -39.00
N GLN A 731 18.12 28.80 -37.72
CA GLN A 731 17.47 27.57 -37.25
C GLN A 731 16.11 27.29 -37.91
N LEU A 732 15.31 28.32 -38.21
CA LEU A 732 14.00 28.18 -38.86
C LEU A 732 14.09 27.63 -40.29
N LYS A 733 15.22 27.84 -40.98
CA LYS A 733 15.42 27.37 -42.37
C LYS A 733 15.82 25.90 -42.47
N ASN A 734 16.32 25.31 -41.38
CA ASN A 734 16.93 23.98 -41.36
C ASN A 734 16.17 22.96 -40.47
N ARG A 735 14.90 23.22 -40.13
CA ARG A 735 14.07 22.28 -39.33
C ARG A 735 13.77 20.99 -40.12
N VAL A 736 13.77 19.85 -39.43
CA VAL A 736 13.50 18.53 -40.01
C VAL A 736 12.30 17.90 -39.31
N SER A 737 11.44 17.19 -40.05
CA SER A 737 10.31 16.43 -39.49
C SER A 737 10.80 15.41 -38.45
N ASN A 738 10.12 15.35 -37.30
CA ASN A 738 10.31 14.30 -36.29
C ASN A 738 9.41 13.08 -36.53
N LEU A 739 8.63 13.06 -37.62
CA LEU A 739 7.80 11.92 -37.99
C LEU A 739 8.67 10.83 -38.63
N ASN A 740 8.30 9.57 -38.39
CA ASN A 740 9.00 8.45 -39.01
C ASN A 740 8.81 8.49 -40.53
N PRO A 741 9.89 8.58 -41.34
CA PRO A 741 9.79 8.66 -42.79
C PRO A 741 9.01 7.50 -43.43
N LEU A 742 9.08 6.29 -42.86
CA LEU A 742 8.34 5.12 -43.37
C LEU A 742 6.83 5.30 -43.20
N VAL A 743 6.38 5.91 -42.10
CA VAL A 743 4.97 6.19 -41.86
C VAL A 743 4.50 7.27 -42.83
N VAL A 744 5.25 8.37 -42.96
CA VAL A 744 4.93 9.47 -43.89
C VAL A 744 4.88 8.96 -45.33
N GLN A 745 5.85 8.13 -45.74
CA GLN A 745 5.90 7.50 -47.05
C GLN A 745 4.68 6.60 -47.27
N LYS A 746 4.37 5.71 -46.33
CA LYS A 746 3.22 4.80 -46.44
C LYS A 746 1.89 5.56 -46.55
N LEU A 747 1.73 6.64 -45.77
CA LEU A 747 0.54 7.50 -45.86
C LEU A 747 0.48 8.23 -47.20
N SER A 748 1.60 8.78 -47.66
CA SER A 748 1.68 9.50 -48.94
C SER A 748 1.40 8.58 -50.14
N GLU A 749 1.90 7.34 -50.10
CA GLU A 749 1.60 6.29 -51.09
C GLU A 749 0.13 5.89 -51.06
N THR A 750 -0.43 5.68 -49.87
CA THR A 750 -1.84 5.27 -49.69
C THR A 750 -2.80 6.36 -50.19
N TYR A 751 -2.53 7.62 -49.86
CA TYR A 751 -3.37 8.77 -50.24
C TYR A 751 -3.02 9.36 -51.60
N LYS A 752 -1.97 8.86 -52.25
CA LYS A 752 -1.47 9.29 -53.57
C LYS A 752 -1.18 10.79 -53.64
N ARG A 753 -0.74 11.39 -52.53
CA ARG A 753 -0.34 12.80 -52.43
C ARG A 753 0.65 12.98 -51.28
N ALA A 754 1.46 14.02 -51.35
CA ALA A 754 2.26 14.44 -50.21
C ALA A 754 1.33 14.86 -49.05
N ILE A 755 1.66 14.46 -47.84
CA ILE A 755 0.93 14.81 -46.63
C ILE A 755 1.84 15.68 -45.76
N ASP A 756 1.30 16.81 -45.31
CA ASP A 756 2.03 17.73 -44.44
C ASP A 756 2.15 17.13 -43.03
N ASP A 757 3.28 17.39 -42.36
CA ASP A 757 3.55 16.89 -41.01
C ASP A 757 2.46 17.32 -40.02
N GLU A 758 1.98 18.57 -40.12
CA GLU A 758 0.90 19.11 -39.30
C GLU A 758 -0.42 18.37 -39.51
N GLN A 759 -0.74 17.93 -40.73
CA GLN A 759 -1.98 17.17 -40.99
C GLN A 759 -1.95 15.83 -40.25
N ILE A 760 -0.80 15.16 -40.21
CA ILE A 760 -0.61 13.92 -39.46
C ILE A 760 -0.71 14.19 -37.96
N PHE A 761 -0.10 15.28 -37.46
CA PHE A 761 -0.22 15.70 -36.06
C PHE A 761 -1.67 15.93 -35.65
N TYR A 762 -2.43 16.70 -36.44
CA TYR A 762 -3.83 17.00 -36.16
C TYR A 762 -4.67 15.72 -36.17
N TYR A 763 -4.46 14.83 -37.14
CA TYR A 763 -5.17 13.55 -37.19
C TYR A 763 -4.90 12.72 -35.92
N ILE A 764 -3.63 12.58 -35.51
CA ILE A 764 -3.26 11.88 -34.27
C ILE A 764 -3.97 12.50 -33.07
N TYR A 765 -3.98 13.83 -32.99
CA TYR A 765 -4.59 14.55 -31.88
C TYR A 765 -6.10 14.31 -31.80
N ALA A 766 -6.80 14.29 -32.94
CA ALA A 766 -8.22 13.99 -33.02
C ALA A 766 -8.52 12.57 -32.53
N ILE A 767 -7.79 11.55 -32.99
CA ILE A 767 -7.99 10.15 -32.54
C ILE A 767 -7.79 10.03 -31.03
N LEU A 768 -6.77 10.69 -30.48
CA LEU A 768 -6.54 10.69 -29.03
C LEU A 768 -7.64 11.38 -28.24
N TYR A 769 -8.53 12.15 -28.86
CA TYR A 769 -9.70 12.82 -28.26
C TYR A 769 -11.03 12.08 -28.45
N SER A 770 -11.08 11.06 -29.31
CA SER A 770 -12.23 10.16 -29.44
C SER A 770 -12.51 9.40 -28.14
N GLU A 771 -13.73 9.50 -27.62
CA GLU A 771 -14.17 8.75 -26.44
C GLU A 771 -14.35 7.27 -26.77
N GLU A 772 -14.83 6.95 -27.98
CA GLU A 772 -14.96 5.58 -28.49
C GLU A 772 -13.59 4.86 -28.55
N TYR A 773 -12.57 5.52 -29.09
CA TYR A 773 -11.19 5.01 -29.08
C TYR A 773 -10.69 4.72 -27.65
N ARG A 774 -10.87 5.69 -26.74
CA ARG A 774 -10.38 5.61 -25.35
C ARG A 774 -11.09 4.50 -24.57
N ALA A 775 -12.40 4.35 -24.75
CA ALA A 775 -13.21 3.34 -24.09
C ALA A 775 -12.83 1.94 -24.60
N LYS A 776 -12.77 1.77 -25.93
CA LYS A 776 -12.49 0.47 -26.56
C LYS A 776 -11.10 -0.07 -26.24
N TYR A 777 -10.08 0.80 -26.17
CA TYR A 777 -8.69 0.41 -25.90
C TYR A 777 -8.21 0.73 -24.48
N ALA A 778 -9.12 0.96 -23.52
CA ALA A 778 -8.78 1.44 -22.16
C ALA A 778 -7.71 0.60 -21.45
N LYS A 779 -7.85 -0.73 -21.42
CA LYS A 779 -6.88 -1.65 -20.77
C LYS A 779 -5.49 -1.60 -21.42
N LEU A 780 -5.45 -1.34 -22.72
CA LEU A 780 -4.21 -1.23 -23.48
C LEU A 780 -3.53 0.12 -23.23
N LEU A 781 -4.29 1.21 -23.27
CA LEU A 781 -3.84 2.55 -22.90
C LEU A 781 -3.37 2.65 -21.44
N GLN A 782 -3.82 1.73 -20.57
CA GLN A 782 -3.34 1.57 -19.20
C GLN A 782 -1.99 0.85 -19.09
N SER A 783 -1.61 0.01 -20.06
CA SER A 783 -0.46 -0.89 -19.93
C SER A 783 0.74 -0.55 -20.82
N ASP A 784 0.53 0.09 -21.97
CA ASP A 784 1.60 0.54 -22.87
C ASP A 784 1.12 1.76 -23.69
N TYR A 785 1.99 2.31 -24.53
CA TYR A 785 1.76 3.56 -25.23
C TYR A 785 0.61 3.55 -26.24
N PRO A 786 -0.17 4.65 -26.34
CA PRO A 786 -1.21 4.84 -27.36
C PRO A 786 -0.77 4.51 -28.79
N ARG A 787 -1.70 3.96 -29.56
CA ARG A 787 -1.46 3.45 -30.92
C ARG A 787 -2.54 3.97 -31.85
N ILE A 788 -2.14 4.58 -32.96
CA ILE A 788 -3.05 5.39 -33.79
C ILE A 788 -3.52 4.60 -35.01
N LEU A 789 -4.83 4.64 -35.26
CA LEU A 789 -5.49 4.03 -36.41
C LEU A 789 -5.55 5.03 -37.56
N PHE A 790 -4.80 4.81 -38.63
CA PHE A 790 -4.89 5.62 -39.84
C PHE A 790 -5.88 4.99 -40.82
N THR A 791 -6.88 5.75 -41.26
CA THR A 791 -7.84 5.30 -42.28
C THR A 791 -7.19 5.27 -43.68
N ARG A 792 -7.62 4.34 -44.54
CA ARG A 792 -7.23 4.23 -45.97
C ARG A 792 -7.89 5.32 -46.81
N HIS A 793 -8.97 5.94 -46.33
CA HIS A 793 -9.72 6.96 -47.07
C HIS A 793 -9.18 8.37 -46.82
N VAL A 794 -8.71 9.03 -47.87
CA VAL A 794 -8.11 10.37 -47.77
C VAL A 794 -9.12 11.44 -47.33
N GLU A 795 -10.38 11.32 -47.72
CA GLU A 795 -11.44 12.27 -47.34
C GLU A 795 -11.73 12.21 -45.84
N LEU A 796 -11.83 10.99 -45.31
CA LEU A 796 -12.01 10.76 -43.88
C LEU A 796 -10.78 11.20 -43.09
N PHE A 797 -9.57 10.95 -43.59
CA PHE A 797 -8.33 11.48 -43.00
C PHE A 797 -8.37 13.01 -42.91
N ASN A 798 -8.75 13.71 -43.99
CA ASN A 798 -8.83 15.17 -44.01
C ASN A 798 -9.88 15.72 -43.04
N LEU A 799 -11.03 15.07 -42.94
CA LEU A 799 -12.10 15.46 -42.03
C LEU A 799 -11.63 15.38 -40.57
N ILE A 800 -11.04 14.25 -40.18
CA ILE A 800 -10.54 14.02 -38.83
C ILE A 800 -9.35 14.94 -38.52
N ALA A 801 -8.44 15.16 -39.47
CA ALA A 801 -7.36 16.13 -39.32
C ALA A 801 -7.90 17.56 -39.16
N GLY A 802 -8.99 17.91 -39.84
CA GLY A 802 -9.68 19.20 -39.67
C GLY A 802 -10.22 19.40 -38.25
N PHE A 803 -10.87 18.38 -37.67
CA PHE A 803 -11.30 18.41 -36.28
C PHE A 803 -10.12 18.49 -35.30
N GLY A 804 -9.04 17.76 -35.58
CA GLY A 804 -7.81 17.83 -34.80
C GLY A 804 -7.18 19.21 -34.78
N LYS A 805 -7.19 19.93 -35.92
CA LYS A 805 -6.69 21.30 -36.01
C LYS A 805 -7.49 22.25 -35.11
N LEU A 806 -8.83 22.17 -35.15
CA LEU A 806 -9.69 22.98 -34.28
C LEU A 806 -9.43 22.69 -32.80
N LEU A 807 -9.26 21.41 -32.42
CA LEU A 807 -8.89 21.04 -31.05
C LEU A 807 -7.54 21.64 -30.64
N VAL A 808 -6.54 21.63 -31.52
CA VAL A 808 -5.23 22.26 -31.23
C VAL A 808 -5.38 23.77 -31.01
N GLU A 809 -6.09 24.48 -31.89
CA GLU A 809 -6.31 25.92 -31.78
C GLU A 809 -7.06 26.31 -30.50
N LEU A 810 -8.07 25.51 -30.10
CA LEU A 810 -8.79 25.69 -28.84
C LEU A 810 -7.89 25.46 -27.62
N HIS A 811 -7.06 24.41 -27.66
CA HIS A 811 -6.20 24.04 -26.53
C HIS A 811 -4.98 24.96 -26.37
N LEU A 812 -4.59 25.66 -27.42
CA LEU A 812 -3.61 26.75 -27.37
C LEU A 812 -4.22 28.11 -26.99
N LEU A 813 -5.54 28.17 -26.77
CA LEU A 813 -6.31 29.42 -26.56
C LEU A 813 -6.12 30.45 -27.69
N ALA A 814 -5.88 29.97 -28.91
CA ALA A 814 -5.63 30.79 -30.10
C ALA A 814 -6.82 30.82 -31.07
N SER A 815 -7.84 29.99 -30.83
CA SER A 815 -9.03 29.90 -31.68
C SER A 815 -9.89 31.17 -31.60
N THR A 816 -10.40 31.60 -32.75
CA THR A 816 -11.40 32.68 -32.84
C THR A 816 -12.76 32.28 -32.27
N GLU A 817 -13.02 30.98 -32.06
CA GLU A 817 -14.28 30.48 -31.47
C GLU A 817 -14.38 30.71 -29.96
N LEU A 818 -13.32 31.21 -29.33
CA LEU A 818 -13.30 31.56 -27.90
C LEU A 818 -14.07 32.86 -27.60
N ASP A 819 -14.34 33.66 -28.63
CA ASP A 819 -15.13 34.88 -28.57
C ASP A 819 -16.38 34.76 -29.47
N PRO A 820 -17.60 35.01 -28.95
CA PRO A 820 -17.91 35.43 -27.58
C PRO A 820 -17.77 34.28 -26.57
N PRO A 821 -17.38 34.57 -25.31
CA PRO A 821 -17.20 33.55 -24.28
C PRO A 821 -18.52 32.90 -23.87
N LEU A 822 -18.46 31.61 -23.54
CA LEU A 822 -19.61 30.79 -23.15
C LEU A 822 -20.33 31.32 -21.91
N ALA A 823 -19.57 31.69 -20.87
CA ALA A 823 -20.09 32.12 -19.58
C ALA A 823 -19.73 33.57 -19.27
N LYS A 824 -20.52 34.17 -18.38
CA LYS A 824 -20.32 35.52 -17.84
C LYS A 824 -20.17 35.46 -16.33
N PHE A 825 -19.27 36.30 -15.81
CA PHE A 825 -19.02 36.58 -14.42
C PHE A 825 -20.02 37.65 -13.98
N GLN A 826 -20.79 37.33 -12.96
CA GLN A 826 -21.95 38.10 -12.54
C GLN A 826 -21.97 38.23 -11.01
N GLY A 827 -22.67 39.26 -10.52
CA GLY A 827 -22.79 39.55 -9.09
C GLY A 827 -21.91 40.69 -8.61
N ALA A 828 -22.39 41.42 -7.59
CA ALA A 828 -21.66 42.53 -6.96
C ALA A 828 -20.79 42.02 -5.81
N GLY A 829 -19.51 42.41 -5.77
CA GLY A 829 -18.59 42.01 -4.71
C GLY A 829 -17.14 42.41 -5.00
N ASN A 830 -16.21 41.92 -4.17
CA ASN A 830 -14.79 42.24 -4.23
C ASN A 830 -13.98 41.25 -5.09
N ASN A 831 -14.62 40.37 -5.85
CA ASN A 831 -14.02 39.30 -6.66
C ASN A 831 -13.14 38.33 -5.85
N ARG A 832 -13.28 38.28 -4.53
CA ARG A 832 -12.51 37.39 -3.69
C ARG A 832 -13.07 35.98 -3.75
N VAL A 833 -12.20 35.01 -4.04
CA VAL A 833 -12.55 33.59 -4.01
C VAL A 833 -12.57 33.14 -2.56
N GLU A 834 -13.75 32.94 -2.00
CA GLU A 834 -13.95 32.48 -0.63
C GLU A 834 -14.29 30.99 -0.61
N GLU A 835 -15.12 30.56 -1.54
CA GLU A 835 -15.57 29.18 -1.67
C GLU A 835 -15.90 28.88 -3.13
N VAL A 836 -15.40 27.76 -3.66
CA VAL A 836 -15.68 27.34 -5.03
C VAL A 836 -16.73 26.25 -5.00
N LYS A 837 -17.94 26.56 -5.45
CA LYS A 837 -19.08 25.65 -5.45
C LYS A 837 -19.82 25.69 -6.78
N TYR A 838 -20.05 24.51 -7.37
CA TYR A 838 -20.88 24.36 -8.56
C TYR A 838 -22.31 23.98 -8.14
N ASP A 839 -23.30 24.64 -8.73
CA ASP A 839 -24.72 24.33 -8.57
C ASP A 839 -25.23 23.72 -9.89
N PRO A 840 -25.46 22.39 -9.95
CA PRO A 840 -25.91 21.73 -11.17
C PRO A 840 -27.30 22.18 -11.65
N GLN A 841 -28.19 22.56 -10.73
CA GLN A 841 -29.56 22.99 -11.07
C GLN A 841 -29.56 24.37 -11.71
N LYS A 842 -28.66 25.25 -11.26
CA LYS A 842 -28.53 26.62 -11.77
C LYS A 842 -27.45 26.79 -12.83
N GLN A 843 -26.67 25.74 -13.12
CA GLN A 843 -25.56 25.76 -14.08
C GLN A 843 -24.59 26.92 -13.81
N LEU A 844 -24.19 27.10 -12.56
CA LEU A 844 -23.29 28.21 -12.18
C LEU A 844 -22.20 27.77 -11.20
N ILE A 845 -21.05 28.44 -11.29
CA ILE A 845 -19.90 28.26 -10.40
C ILE A 845 -19.77 29.51 -9.51
N SER A 846 -20.06 29.38 -8.22
CA SER A 846 -19.90 30.46 -7.24
C SER A 846 -18.45 30.52 -6.75
N ILE A 847 -17.91 31.73 -6.61
CA ILE A 847 -16.63 31.98 -5.95
C ILE A 847 -16.78 32.56 -4.53
N ASN A 848 -17.95 33.11 -4.22
CA ASN A 848 -18.38 33.57 -2.89
C ASN A 848 -19.92 33.64 -2.87
N ALA A 849 -20.52 34.18 -1.81
CA ALA A 849 -21.97 34.23 -1.64
C ALA A 849 -22.72 35.07 -2.72
N PHE A 850 -22.04 35.99 -3.40
CA PHE A 850 -22.67 36.97 -4.28
C PHE A 850 -22.20 36.90 -5.74
N GLN A 851 -21.04 36.31 -6.02
CA GLN A 851 -20.39 36.35 -7.32
C GLN A 851 -20.16 34.96 -7.91
N TYR A 852 -20.48 34.81 -9.20
CA TYR A 852 -20.50 33.52 -9.88
C TYR A 852 -20.27 33.62 -11.39
N PHE A 853 -19.88 32.50 -12.01
CA PHE A 853 -19.80 32.30 -13.46
C PHE A 853 -21.00 31.50 -13.94
N ALA A 854 -21.72 32.01 -14.96
CA ALA A 854 -22.89 31.33 -15.54
C ALA A 854 -23.15 31.77 -17.01
N PRO A 855 -23.74 30.91 -17.86
CA PRO A 855 -24.09 29.51 -17.59
C PRO A 855 -22.93 28.54 -17.87
N ILE A 856 -22.80 27.47 -17.09
CA ILE A 856 -21.82 26.38 -17.27
C ILE A 856 -22.52 25.04 -17.03
N SER A 857 -22.45 24.13 -18.00
CA SER A 857 -23.00 22.78 -17.88
C SER A 857 -22.17 21.90 -16.94
N GLN A 858 -22.80 20.84 -16.42
CA GLN A 858 -22.14 19.93 -15.48
C GLN A 858 -20.94 19.24 -16.13
N ASP A 859 -21.08 18.84 -17.40
CA ASP A 859 -20.01 18.18 -18.12
C ASP A 859 -18.77 19.06 -18.35
N VAL A 860 -18.95 20.38 -18.52
CA VAL A 860 -17.83 21.33 -18.64
C VAL A 860 -17.18 21.55 -17.27
N TRP A 861 -17.96 21.55 -16.20
CA TRP A 861 -17.44 21.59 -14.83
C TRP A 861 -16.62 20.35 -14.47
N GLU A 862 -17.08 19.17 -14.88
CA GLU A 862 -16.48 17.86 -14.57
C GLU A 862 -15.35 17.45 -15.53
N PHE A 863 -15.09 18.24 -16.58
CA PHE A 863 -14.09 17.89 -17.60
C PHE A 863 -12.68 17.73 -17.00
N GLU A 864 -12.08 16.56 -17.23
CA GLU A 864 -10.75 16.20 -16.73
C GLU A 864 -9.71 16.07 -17.85
N ILE A 865 -8.51 16.60 -17.62
CA ILE A 865 -7.33 16.33 -18.45
C ILE A 865 -6.25 15.65 -17.59
N GLY A 866 -6.00 14.37 -17.85
CA GLY A 866 -5.09 13.53 -17.06
C GLY A 866 -5.40 13.48 -15.56
N GLY A 867 -6.69 13.48 -15.20
CA GLY A 867 -7.17 13.52 -13.81
C GLY A 867 -7.23 14.93 -13.19
N TYR A 868 -6.98 15.98 -13.96
CA TYR A 868 -7.10 17.38 -13.53
C TYR A 868 -8.48 17.92 -13.90
N GLN A 869 -9.39 18.09 -12.92
CA GLN A 869 -10.67 18.77 -13.14
C GLN A 869 -10.42 20.28 -13.32
N VAL A 870 -10.41 20.71 -14.58
CA VAL A 870 -9.82 22.00 -15.01
C VAL A 870 -10.50 23.19 -14.33
N CYS A 871 -11.83 23.27 -14.43
CA CYS A 871 -12.64 24.38 -13.92
C CYS A 871 -12.56 24.53 -12.39
N GLN A 872 -12.69 23.41 -11.66
CA GLN A 872 -12.67 23.42 -10.19
C GLN A 872 -11.31 23.81 -9.64
N LYS A 873 -10.26 23.16 -10.16
CA LYS A 873 -8.94 23.24 -9.56
C LYS A 873 -8.31 24.62 -9.77
N TRP A 874 -8.53 25.22 -10.93
CA TRP A 874 -8.06 26.59 -11.26
C TRP A 874 -8.57 27.64 -10.26
N LEU A 875 -9.84 27.56 -9.84
CA LEU A 875 -10.43 28.47 -8.85
C LEU A 875 -10.02 28.11 -7.41
N LYS A 876 -10.00 26.82 -7.05
CA LYS A 876 -9.61 26.37 -5.70
C LYS A 876 -8.21 26.86 -5.31
N ASP A 877 -7.28 26.85 -6.27
CA ASP A 877 -5.90 27.29 -6.04
C ASP A 877 -5.80 28.81 -5.84
N ARG A 878 -6.87 29.58 -6.11
CA ARG A 878 -6.99 31.03 -5.87
C ARG A 878 -7.83 31.38 -4.62
N LYS A 879 -8.21 30.39 -3.80
CA LYS A 879 -8.99 30.61 -2.56
C LYS A 879 -8.26 31.59 -1.63
N GLY A 880 -8.99 32.57 -1.11
CA GLY A 880 -8.52 33.66 -0.27
C GLY A 880 -8.10 34.92 -1.03
N ARG A 881 -8.12 34.92 -2.37
CA ARG A 881 -7.56 35.99 -3.21
C ARG A 881 -8.62 36.66 -4.10
N GLN A 882 -8.40 37.93 -4.43
CA GLN A 882 -9.22 38.71 -5.36
C GLN A 882 -8.80 38.46 -6.82
N LEU A 883 -9.76 38.12 -7.69
CA LEU A 883 -9.54 37.90 -9.13
C LEU A 883 -9.40 39.23 -9.89
N ALA A 884 -8.36 39.36 -10.69
CA ALA A 884 -8.17 40.49 -11.61
C ALA A 884 -8.99 40.31 -12.90
N PHE A 885 -9.06 41.36 -13.73
CA PHE A 885 -9.77 41.31 -15.00
C PHE A 885 -9.21 40.24 -15.95
N ASP A 886 -7.88 40.12 -16.04
CA ASP A 886 -7.23 39.11 -16.88
C ASP A 886 -7.47 37.69 -16.37
N ASP A 887 -7.52 37.49 -15.04
CA ASP A 887 -7.89 36.20 -14.45
C ASP A 887 -9.31 35.77 -14.88
N ILE A 888 -10.26 36.70 -14.83
CA ILE A 888 -11.66 36.46 -15.22
C ILE A 888 -11.73 36.13 -16.73
N LYS A 889 -11.00 36.88 -17.56
CA LYS A 889 -10.96 36.67 -19.01
C LYS A 889 -10.35 35.31 -19.37
N THR A 890 -9.21 34.96 -18.80
CA THR A 890 -8.58 33.65 -19.01
C THR A 890 -9.51 32.51 -18.59
N TYR A 891 -10.22 32.66 -17.46
CA TYR A 891 -11.15 31.64 -17.01
C TYR A 891 -12.32 31.43 -17.99
N TYR A 892 -12.83 32.49 -18.62
CA TYR A 892 -13.84 32.36 -19.69
C TYR A 892 -13.35 31.56 -20.89
N TRP A 893 -12.15 31.86 -21.37
CA TRP A 893 -11.59 31.18 -22.54
C TRP A 893 -11.35 29.70 -22.24
N ILE A 894 -10.91 29.36 -21.03
CA ILE A 894 -10.80 27.96 -20.59
C ILE A 894 -12.17 27.26 -20.65
N MET A 895 -13.21 27.84 -20.03
CA MET A 895 -14.54 27.23 -20.02
C MET A 895 -15.11 27.06 -21.44
N THR A 896 -14.88 28.04 -22.31
CA THR A 896 -15.35 28.04 -23.71
C THR A 896 -14.60 26.98 -24.52
N ALA A 897 -13.28 26.88 -24.36
CA ALA A 897 -12.46 25.86 -25.01
C ALA A 897 -12.94 24.46 -24.64
N LEU A 898 -13.18 24.17 -23.36
CA LEU A 898 -13.65 22.85 -22.90
C LEU A 898 -15.02 22.47 -23.47
N CYS A 899 -15.93 23.44 -23.58
CA CYS A 899 -17.23 23.21 -24.20
C CYS A 899 -17.10 22.86 -25.68
N LYS A 900 -16.31 23.62 -26.44
CA LYS A 900 -16.06 23.37 -27.86
C LYS A 900 -15.31 22.06 -28.11
N THR A 901 -14.39 21.70 -27.23
CA THR A 901 -13.72 20.40 -27.25
C THR A 901 -14.73 19.26 -27.21
N LYS A 902 -15.73 19.30 -26.33
CA LYS A 902 -16.78 18.27 -26.27
C LYS A 902 -17.59 18.18 -27.57
N GLU A 903 -17.98 19.32 -28.15
CA GLU A 903 -18.72 19.35 -29.43
C GLU A 903 -17.90 18.69 -30.56
N ILE A 904 -16.58 18.88 -30.57
CA ILE A 904 -15.69 18.28 -31.58
C ILE A 904 -15.46 16.79 -31.29
N GLN A 905 -15.34 16.38 -30.02
CA GLN A 905 -15.19 14.97 -29.65
C GLN A 905 -16.36 14.13 -30.20
N GLN A 906 -17.60 14.61 -30.03
CA GLN A 906 -18.80 13.93 -30.55
C GLN A 906 -18.73 13.74 -32.08
N LYS A 907 -18.32 14.77 -32.83
CA LYS A 907 -18.16 14.68 -34.29
C LYS A 907 -17.06 13.71 -34.73
N ILE A 908 -16.00 13.55 -33.92
CA ILE A 908 -14.95 12.55 -34.17
C ILE A 908 -15.50 11.15 -33.91
N ASP A 909 -16.21 10.96 -32.81
CA ASP A 909 -16.77 9.65 -32.41
C ASP A 909 -17.81 9.12 -33.41
N GLU A 910 -18.62 10.00 -34.00
CA GLU A 910 -19.55 9.65 -35.10
C GLU A 910 -18.85 9.01 -36.31
N GLN A 911 -17.57 9.31 -36.51
CA GLN A 911 -16.78 8.82 -37.63
C GLN A 911 -15.87 7.64 -37.26
N PHE A 912 -15.76 7.30 -35.97
CA PHE A 912 -14.75 6.36 -35.47
C PHE A 912 -14.92 4.93 -36.03
N ALA A 913 -16.15 4.45 -36.16
CA ALA A 913 -16.43 3.13 -36.73
C ALA A 913 -15.93 3.00 -38.18
N ALA A 914 -16.07 4.07 -38.99
CA ALA A 914 -15.59 4.09 -40.38
C ALA A 914 -14.05 4.13 -40.47
N ILE A 915 -13.39 4.68 -39.46
CA ILE A 915 -11.91 4.66 -39.35
C ILE A 915 -11.44 3.22 -39.11
N GLU A 916 -12.11 2.48 -38.22
CA GLU A 916 -11.77 1.10 -37.88
C GLU A 916 -11.99 0.10 -39.02
N GLU A 917 -13.03 0.29 -39.82
CA GLU A 917 -13.31 -0.58 -40.97
C GLU A 917 -12.22 -0.48 -42.06
N HIS A 918 -11.52 0.65 -42.10
CA HIS A 918 -10.63 1.00 -43.20
C HIS A 918 -9.21 1.32 -42.72
N VAL A 919 -8.63 0.52 -41.82
CA VAL A 919 -7.30 0.81 -41.25
C VAL A 919 -6.15 0.44 -42.20
N ILE A 920 -5.16 1.32 -42.31
CA ILE A 920 -3.90 1.06 -43.04
C ILE A 920 -3.05 0.06 -42.25
N GLU A 921 -2.54 -0.97 -42.93
CA GLU A 921 -1.60 -1.92 -42.36
C GLU A 921 -0.15 -1.44 -42.57
N PHE A 922 0.56 -1.25 -41.46
CA PHE A 922 1.98 -0.92 -41.40
C PHE A 922 2.73 -2.20 -40.99
N THR A 923 2.90 -3.14 -41.94
CA THR A 923 3.71 -4.35 -41.74
C THR A 923 5.20 -4.11 -41.89
#